data_AF-A0A1G1K680-F1
#
_entry.id   AF-A0A1G1K680-F1
#
_cell.length_a   1.000
_cell.length_b   1.000
_cell.length_c   1.000
_cell.angle_alpha   90.00
_cell.angle_beta   90.00
_cell.angle_gamma   90.00
#
_symmetry.space_group_name_H-M   'P 1'
#
loop_
_entity.id
_entity.type
_entity.pdbx_description
1 polymer ?
#
loop_
_entity_poly.entity_id
_entity_poly.type
_entity_poly.pdbx_seq_one_letter_code
_entity_poly.pdbx_strand_id
1 'polypeptide(L)'
;MWTIPIESLTGLDLTQVRLVILVAEGENKQGTLEVNRTAGAPTFEVPNPILPDPNLGADNVTTLPNSPIKVVSGSGQAILYDDPLTPFFVESSDLSTQPSEFVFGIGFNGTNRVEVEFMDASGANGVGVVATVTLIKMKDGENFFKIDRADLVRQGIDLTKIASIEFRIPNQTGSIQLRTRGIDPTPLPLSIELQIAKQQFLDAQLNYFRLGNGVDPVTHLPHDQVSLVDGAPSDFTTLTAIGFYLQILGEVARGSVSNGLSRDEALQEIFLVLTKLVQLQQSNDAYFGLLSTVIELPSLADRHHKVAFVDNANLSQSVAVLVGTLESLPNLTTVQSDLIANIKNNLAEKFLDDQKEGYKKLLDSSKKMFHQYVDTSVNNQLSNAYVDRLASEWRTGVAFVVTRYDNIQTNVWDTLVSKEHTPTAVYRDRFGNEVTNLVPFDGSAFQMFWSLMWSSEQNRATMQPALQNFLYTAADFSHQNGLPGFVSASSIPEGDYEGKAGIPSAAETSDKLVFNIASVYALASAYSLDPTLVTTWIQAIQNQYPELTKRFGFVDSLRSGTEFSDVVNAIDQGSSILGFLGTGGQFMDVYLANRGLKTDYEALYNSVNLGIAPIELDPQGPPAEFPSRSLSVLNHISAEGSLGQTPVSQTSRFGTAIQYSFSGGEIPDLAGHFWELDQPYDVRLNDVVFSYSGTAIPSRVSVELKDEFGNVIGFPKTFVLETESGIHTDGTITLQPLAELPQLARVKFINLVINPQTTGANADFFVHQITFKQTPTQAAILAAILASSQAPPASRDFTSILNFRLLQLQAKNRRAVATVELSERERFSFERLVFGFKSNREIEEIELELETEEGERATGYVTNIHVGTDFYEFLKEMIPPDLDFSNVKRINIVIDETAVEGLAEFEQLSVEMAVV
;
A
#
# COMPACT_ATOMS: atom_id res chain seq x y z
N MET A 1 50.41 -43.36 -1.06
CA MET A 1 49.23 -43.41 -1.94
C MET A 1 48.21 -44.28 -1.22
N TRP A 2 47.14 -43.69 -0.70
CA TRP A 2 46.04 -44.42 -0.09
C TRP A 2 44.92 -44.44 -1.11
N THR A 3 44.38 -45.62 -1.39
CA THR A 3 43.25 -45.78 -2.31
C THR A 3 42.07 -46.24 -1.46
N ILE A 4 40.97 -45.50 -1.51
CA ILE A 4 39.70 -45.92 -0.93
C ILE A 4 38.91 -46.57 -2.06
N PRO A 5 38.69 -47.89 -2.04
CA PRO A 5 37.87 -48.55 -3.06
C PRO A 5 36.43 -48.04 -2.96
N ILE A 6 35.80 -47.69 -4.07
CA ILE A 6 34.41 -47.19 -4.06
C ILE A 6 33.47 -48.24 -3.45
N GLU A 7 33.74 -49.53 -3.67
CA GLU A 7 33.02 -50.64 -3.04
C GLU A 7 33.10 -50.67 -1.50
N SER A 8 34.01 -49.90 -0.87
CA SER A 8 34.08 -49.75 0.60
C SER A 8 33.08 -48.74 1.16
N LEU A 9 32.44 -47.91 0.32
CA LEU A 9 31.43 -46.92 0.69
C LEU A 9 30.01 -47.48 0.51
N THR A 10 29.72 -48.61 1.15
CA THR A 10 28.42 -49.28 1.01
C THR A 10 27.28 -48.46 1.65
N GLY A 11 26.14 -48.36 0.95
CA GLY A 11 24.95 -47.65 1.42
C GLY A 11 24.90 -46.16 1.06
N LEU A 12 25.91 -45.63 0.37
CA LEU A 12 25.94 -44.25 -0.12
C LEU A 12 25.62 -44.20 -1.62
N ASP A 13 24.61 -43.43 -2.00
CA ASP A 13 24.41 -43.04 -3.40
C ASP A 13 25.35 -41.88 -3.74
N LEU A 14 26.43 -42.19 -4.46
CA LEU A 14 27.44 -41.21 -4.83
C LEU A 14 26.91 -40.10 -5.75
N THR A 15 25.74 -40.28 -6.38
CA THR A 15 25.11 -39.21 -7.19
C THR A 15 24.51 -38.10 -6.34
N GLN A 16 24.30 -38.34 -5.03
CA GLN A 16 23.75 -37.39 -4.07
C GLN A 16 24.83 -36.70 -3.21
N VAL A 17 26.12 -37.03 -3.41
CA VAL A 17 27.23 -36.46 -2.65
C VAL A 17 27.52 -35.04 -3.16
N ARG A 18 27.25 -34.04 -2.32
CA ARG A 18 27.48 -32.61 -2.64
C ARG A 18 28.80 -32.05 -2.10
N LEU A 19 29.46 -32.75 -1.19
CA LEU A 19 30.68 -32.30 -0.52
C LEU A 19 31.54 -33.50 -0.10
N VAL A 20 32.85 -33.43 -0.38
CA VAL A 20 33.86 -34.37 0.14
C VAL A 20 34.89 -33.57 0.93
N ILE A 21 35.02 -33.88 2.22
CA ILE A 21 36.00 -33.24 3.11
C ILE A 21 37.13 -34.24 3.36
N LEU A 22 38.36 -33.84 3.09
CA LEU A 22 39.56 -34.60 3.44
C LEU A 22 40.17 -33.98 4.71
N VAL A 23 40.07 -34.67 5.83
CA VAL A 23 40.66 -34.22 7.10
C VAL A 23 41.98 -34.95 7.31
N ALA A 24 43.08 -34.19 7.36
CA ALA A 24 44.40 -34.72 7.69
C ALA A 24 44.73 -34.38 9.15
N GLU A 25 44.64 -35.37 10.03
CA GLU A 25 45.00 -35.21 11.44
C GLU A 25 46.45 -35.66 11.70
N GLY A 26 47.20 -34.87 12.46
CA GLY A 26 48.56 -35.19 12.87
C GLY A 26 48.98 -34.42 14.11
N GLU A 27 49.92 -34.97 14.87
CA GLU A 27 50.50 -34.38 16.10
C GLU A 27 51.29 -33.09 15.82
N ASN A 28 50.64 -32.01 15.40
CA ASN A 28 51.25 -30.71 15.05
C ASN A 28 52.36 -30.77 13.98
N LYS A 29 52.30 -31.75 13.07
CA LYS A 29 53.22 -31.82 11.92
C LYS A 29 52.62 -31.12 10.70
N GLN A 30 53.44 -30.40 9.95
CA GLN A 30 53.05 -29.76 8.70
C GLN A 30 53.55 -30.58 7.50
N GLY A 31 52.74 -30.68 6.45
CA GLY A 31 53.08 -31.34 5.20
C GLY A 31 52.09 -30.99 4.08
N THR A 32 52.41 -31.37 2.85
CA THR A 32 51.55 -31.12 1.68
C THR A 32 50.74 -32.39 1.36
N LEU A 33 49.41 -32.29 1.36
CA LEU A 33 48.53 -33.33 0.82
C LEU A 33 48.36 -33.07 -0.69
N GLU A 34 48.85 -33.99 -1.51
CA GLU A 34 48.66 -33.95 -2.96
C GLU A 34 47.65 -35.02 -3.37
N VAL A 35 46.48 -34.57 -3.84
CA VAL A 35 45.41 -35.46 -4.33
C VAL A 35 45.62 -35.65 -5.84
N ASN A 36 46.23 -36.77 -6.20
CA ASN A 36 46.47 -37.13 -7.60
C ASN A 36 45.35 -38.04 -8.14
N ARG A 37 44.96 -37.83 -9.41
CA ARG A 37 43.98 -38.68 -10.12
C ARG A 37 44.65 -39.89 -10.79
N THR A 38 43.94 -40.99 -10.90
CA THR A 38 44.23 -42.03 -11.90
C THR A 38 43.76 -41.58 -13.29
N ALA A 39 44.51 -41.91 -14.33
CA ALA A 39 44.12 -41.60 -15.71
C ALA A 39 42.80 -42.33 -16.06
N GLY A 40 41.76 -41.57 -16.43
CA GLY A 40 40.48 -42.09 -16.92
C GLY A 40 39.26 -41.95 -15.99
N ALA A 41 39.37 -41.31 -14.82
CA ALA A 41 38.19 -41.00 -14.00
C ALA A 41 37.38 -39.82 -14.57
N PRO A 42 36.03 -39.82 -14.48
CA PRO A 42 35.18 -38.71 -14.89
C PRO A 42 35.50 -37.45 -14.08
N THR A 43 35.56 -36.30 -14.76
CA THR A 43 35.87 -34.99 -14.18
C THR A 43 34.60 -34.23 -13.86
N PHE A 44 34.47 -33.77 -12.61
CA PHE A 44 33.63 -32.61 -12.29
C PHE A 44 34.52 -31.38 -12.41
N GLU A 45 34.29 -30.54 -13.42
CA GLU A 45 34.94 -29.23 -13.49
C GLU A 45 34.26 -28.30 -12.48
N VAL A 46 34.96 -28.01 -11.39
CA VAL A 46 34.59 -26.88 -10.53
C VAL A 46 34.97 -25.62 -11.31
N PRO A 47 34.06 -24.64 -11.50
CA PRO A 47 34.38 -23.40 -12.18
C PRO A 47 35.61 -22.77 -11.53
N ASN A 48 36.67 -22.55 -12.32
CA ASN A 48 37.86 -21.88 -11.79
C ASN A 48 37.48 -20.43 -11.41
N PRO A 49 38.01 -19.90 -10.29
CA PRO A 49 37.84 -18.49 -9.99
C PRO A 49 38.32 -17.62 -11.15
N ILE A 50 37.53 -16.61 -11.51
CA ILE A 50 37.83 -15.71 -12.62
C ILE A 50 38.73 -14.57 -12.12
N LEU A 51 39.79 -14.30 -12.87
CA LEU A 51 40.71 -13.20 -12.64
C LEU A 51 40.27 -11.96 -13.45
N PRO A 52 40.67 -10.75 -13.03
CA PRO A 52 40.47 -9.56 -13.86
C PRO A 52 41.09 -9.76 -15.25
N ASP A 53 40.34 -9.46 -16.30
CA ASP A 53 40.84 -9.53 -17.68
C ASP A 53 41.64 -8.25 -17.98
N PRO A 54 42.96 -8.35 -18.25
CA PRO A 54 43.79 -7.17 -18.49
C PRO A 54 43.47 -6.44 -19.79
N ASN A 55 42.66 -7.02 -20.68
CA ASN A 55 42.26 -6.41 -21.93
C ASN A 55 40.92 -5.67 -21.86
N LEU A 56 40.27 -5.68 -20.69
CA LEU A 56 39.01 -4.99 -20.46
C LEU A 56 39.22 -3.72 -19.62
N GLY A 57 38.46 -2.69 -19.94
CA GLY A 57 38.49 -1.39 -19.26
C GLY A 57 37.12 -0.71 -19.26
N ALA A 58 37.09 0.53 -18.76
CA ALA A 58 35.88 1.33 -18.61
C ALA A 58 35.06 1.52 -19.90
N ASP A 59 35.71 1.54 -21.06
CA ASP A 59 35.05 1.68 -22.37
C ASP A 59 34.36 0.40 -22.83
N ASN A 60 34.58 -0.72 -22.14
CA ASN A 60 33.98 -2.01 -22.46
C ASN A 60 32.69 -2.28 -21.71
N VAL A 61 32.24 -1.39 -20.84
CA VAL A 61 31.02 -1.53 -20.04
C VAL A 61 30.22 -0.23 -20.06
N THR A 62 28.90 -0.35 -20.01
CA THR A 62 28.03 0.80 -19.80
C THR A 62 27.78 0.97 -18.31
N THR A 63 27.85 2.21 -17.83
CA THR A 63 27.43 2.52 -16.47
C THR A 63 25.95 2.21 -16.36
N LEU A 64 25.57 1.40 -15.36
CA LEU A 64 24.15 1.21 -15.06
C LEU A 64 23.56 2.59 -14.70
N PRO A 65 22.34 2.92 -15.17
CA PRO A 65 21.73 4.23 -14.92
C PRO A 65 21.67 4.63 -13.44
N ASN A 66 21.75 3.65 -12.53
CA ASN A 66 21.68 3.83 -11.08
C ASN A 66 22.88 3.17 -10.38
N SER A 67 23.87 3.96 -9.94
CA SER A 67 24.83 3.55 -8.89
C SER A 67 25.55 4.76 -8.28
N PRO A 68 25.80 4.75 -6.95
CA PRO A 68 26.43 3.61 -6.26
C PRO A 68 25.45 2.82 -5.37
N ILE A 69 25.28 1.54 -5.69
CA ILE A 69 24.52 0.59 -4.88
C ILE A 69 25.41 0.13 -3.71
N LYS A 70 24.89 0.24 -2.48
CA LYS A 70 25.64 -0.06 -1.25
C LYS A 70 25.21 -1.43 -0.73
N VAL A 71 26.16 -2.37 -0.62
CA VAL A 71 25.92 -3.71 -0.08
C VAL A 71 26.08 -3.68 1.45
N VAL A 72 25.09 -4.21 2.17
CA VAL A 72 25.15 -4.50 3.61
C VAL A 72 25.46 -5.99 3.76
N SER A 73 26.21 -6.38 4.79
CA SER A 73 26.72 -7.75 4.93
C SER A 73 25.59 -8.79 4.94
N GLY A 74 25.68 -9.81 4.08
CA GLY A 74 24.82 -11.00 4.13
C GLY A 74 23.68 -11.03 3.10
N SER A 75 23.26 -9.88 2.57
CA SER A 75 22.33 -9.76 1.44
C SER A 75 23.12 -9.36 0.19
N GLY A 76 23.14 -10.21 -0.84
CA GLY A 76 23.77 -9.87 -2.12
C GLY A 76 23.07 -8.70 -2.81
N GLN A 77 23.72 -8.06 -3.77
CA GLN A 77 23.06 -7.13 -4.69
C GLN A 77 22.47 -7.91 -5.86
N ALA A 78 21.18 -7.82 -6.14
CA ALA A 78 20.55 -8.54 -7.24
C ALA A 78 20.19 -7.62 -8.43
N ILE A 79 20.40 -8.11 -9.65
CA ILE A 79 19.64 -7.71 -10.83
C ILE A 79 18.48 -8.70 -10.92
N LEU A 80 17.26 -8.24 -10.65
CA LEU A 80 16.06 -9.07 -10.67
C LEU A 80 15.37 -8.96 -12.05
N TYR A 81 15.01 -10.11 -12.60
CA TYR A 81 14.17 -10.29 -13.79
C TYR A 81 12.87 -11.03 -13.45
N ASP A 82 12.62 -11.30 -12.18
CA ASP A 82 11.39 -11.91 -11.70
C ASP A 82 10.51 -10.83 -11.07
N ASP A 83 9.19 -10.89 -11.32
CA ASP A 83 8.22 -10.00 -10.69
C ASP A 83 7.80 -10.59 -9.33
N PRO A 84 8.07 -9.90 -8.20
CA PRO A 84 7.68 -10.37 -6.87
C PRO A 84 6.15 -10.53 -6.70
N LEU A 85 5.33 -10.04 -7.63
CA LEU A 85 3.86 -10.07 -7.56
C LEU A 85 3.21 -11.26 -8.28
N THR A 86 3.98 -12.08 -9.01
CA THR A 86 3.51 -13.33 -9.60
C THR A 86 4.23 -14.54 -9.00
N PRO A 87 4.08 -14.86 -7.70
CA PRO A 87 4.83 -15.96 -7.05
C PRO A 87 4.53 -17.36 -7.63
N PHE A 88 3.59 -17.45 -8.58
CA PHE A 88 3.21 -18.67 -9.30
C PHE A 88 3.81 -18.78 -10.71
N PHE A 89 4.46 -17.72 -11.22
CA PHE A 89 5.17 -17.70 -12.50
C PHE A 89 6.49 -16.95 -12.31
N VAL A 90 7.60 -17.66 -12.45
CA VAL A 90 8.92 -17.01 -12.43
C VAL A 90 9.11 -16.30 -13.78
N GLU A 91 9.04 -14.98 -13.76
CA GLU A 91 9.40 -14.15 -14.89
C GLU A 91 10.91 -14.21 -15.11
N SER A 92 11.32 -14.03 -16.37
CA SER A 92 12.72 -14.20 -16.71
C SER A 92 13.12 -13.46 -17.97
N SER A 93 14.40 -13.11 -18.05
CA SER A 93 15.01 -12.52 -19.22
C SER A 93 15.73 -13.57 -20.06
N ASP A 94 15.60 -13.46 -21.38
CA ASP A 94 16.36 -14.26 -22.33
C ASP A 94 17.75 -13.66 -22.57
N LEU A 95 18.71 -14.09 -21.76
CA LEU A 95 20.13 -13.76 -21.92
C LEU A 95 20.84 -14.66 -22.96
N SER A 96 20.14 -15.60 -23.60
CA SER A 96 20.71 -16.46 -24.64
C SER A 96 20.93 -15.71 -25.98
N THR A 97 20.26 -14.57 -26.16
CA THR A 97 20.39 -13.72 -27.36
C THR A 97 21.44 -12.62 -27.21
N GLN A 98 21.93 -12.39 -26.00
CA GLN A 98 22.97 -11.40 -25.66
C GLN A 98 24.35 -11.80 -26.22
N PRO A 99 25.39 -10.95 -26.12
CA PRO A 99 26.76 -11.31 -26.51
C PRO A 99 27.24 -12.62 -25.87
N SER A 100 28.22 -13.29 -26.48
CA SER A 100 28.76 -14.58 -26.00
C SER A 100 29.42 -14.51 -24.61
N GLU A 101 29.61 -13.31 -24.09
CA GLU A 101 30.27 -13.02 -22.83
C GLU A 101 29.53 -11.91 -22.08
N PHE A 102 29.48 -12.03 -20.76
CA PHE A 102 29.08 -10.95 -19.85
C PHE A 102 30.34 -10.28 -19.31
N VAL A 103 30.37 -8.95 -19.30
CA VAL A 103 31.48 -8.19 -18.69
C VAL A 103 30.95 -7.38 -17.52
N PHE A 104 31.66 -7.47 -16.39
CA PHE A 104 31.36 -6.75 -15.17
C PHE A 104 32.56 -5.87 -14.79
N GLY A 105 32.37 -4.56 -14.77
CA GLY A 105 33.24 -3.62 -14.08
C GLY A 105 32.81 -3.56 -12.61
N ILE A 106 33.69 -4.00 -11.71
CA ILE A 106 33.41 -4.07 -10.27
C ILE A 106 34.45 -3.23 -9.54
N GLY A 107 33.99 -2.11 -8.98
CA GLY A 107 34.73 -1.33 -8.00
C GLY A 107 34.37 -1.76 -6.60
N PHE A 108 35.33 -1.96 -5.72
CA PHE A 108 35.07 -2.32 -4.31
C PHE A 108 36.11 -1.65 -3.40
N ASN A 109 35.80 -1.62 -2.10
CA ASN A 109 36.75 -1.27 -1.05
C ASN A 109 36.66 -2.33 0.06
N GLY A 110 37.72 -3.10 0.27
CA GLY A 110 37.85 -4.00 1.43
C GLY A 110 37.72 -5.52 1.21
N THR A 111 37.36 -6.02 0.02
CA THR A 111 37.27 -7.46 -0.29
C THR A 111 38.17 -7.89 -1.45
N ASN A 112 38.74 -9.08 -1.44
CA ASN A 112 39.46 -9.63 -2.60
C ASN A 112 38.63 -10.67 -3.40
N ARG A 113 37.34 -10.81 -3.05
CA ARG A 113 36.41 -11.82 -3.58
C ARG A 113 34.98 -11.30 -3.73
N VAL A 114 34.35 -11.59 -4.86
CA VAL A 114 32.90 -11.41 -5.10
C VAL A 114 32.36 -12.70 -5.72
N GLU A 115 31.18 -13.13 -5.31
CA GLU A 115 30.44 -14.23 -5.92
C GLU A 115 29.33 -13.65 -6.78
N VAL A 116 29.20 -14.14 -8.01
CA VAL A 116 28.12 -13.79 -8.93
C VAL A 116 27.24 -15.02 -9.11
N GLU A 117 26.02 -15.00 -8.60
CA GLU A 117 25.05 -16.07 -8.69
C GLU A 117 24.04 -15.76 -9.80
N PHE A 118 23.98 -16.60 -10.83
CA PHE A 118 22.93 -16.55 -11.84
C PHE A 118 21.85 -17.55 -11.43
N MET A 119 20.62 -17.08 -11.27
CA MET A 119 19.48 -17.93 -10.95
C MET A 119 18.54 -18.00 -12.15
N ASP A 120 18.20 -19.21 -12.59
CA ASP A 120 17.18 -19.41 -13.60
C ASP A 120 15.85 -19.91 -13.01
N ALA A 121 14.78 -19.68 -13.76
CA ALA A 121 13.40 -20.03 -13.43
C ALA A 121 13.07 -21.53 -13.49
N SER A 122 14.01 -22.39 -13.90
CA SER A 122 13.73 -23.78 -14.29
C SER A 122 13.69 -24.77 -13.11
N GLY A 123 13.98 -24.30 -11.89
CA GLY A 123 14.01 -25.13 -10.69
C GLY A 123 12.65 -25.69 -10.27
N ALA A 124 12.55 -27.00 -10.09
CA ALA A 124 11.38 -27.62 -9.46
C ALA A 124 11.30 -27.18 -7.99
N ASN A 125 10.19 -26.53 -7.61
CA ASN A 125 9.87 -25.99 -6.27
C ASN A 125 10.34 -24.57 -5.95
N GLY A 126 10.57 -23.70 -6.94
CA GLY A 126 10.89 -22.28 -6.68
C GLY A 126 12.30 -22.04 -6.12
N VAL A 127 13.15 -23.07 -6.11
CA VAL A 127 14.60 -22.92 -5.89
C VAL A 127 15.25 -23.00 -7.26
N GLY A 128 15.56 -21.85 -7.86
CA GLY A 128 16.18 -21.78 -9.19
C GLY A 128 17.48 -22.59 -9.29
N VAL A 129 17.85 -23.01 -10.50
CA VAL A 129 19.21 -23.54 -10.71
C VAL A 129 20.15 -22.36 -10.54
N VAL A 130 21.16 -22.52 -9.69
CA VAL A 130 22.14 -21.47 -9.38
C VAL A 130 23.50 -21.82 -10.00
N ALA A 131 24.00 -21.00 -10.90
CA ALA A 131 25.42 -21.01 -11.27
C ALA A 131 26.13 -19.92 -10.49
N THR A 132 27.11 -20.32 -9.69
CA THR A 132 27.95 -19.39 -8.93
C THR A 132 29.29 -19.24 -9.59
N VAL A 133 29.64 -18.01 -9.96
CA VAL A 133 30.95 -17.64 -10.49
C VAL A 133 31.70 -16.83 -9.44
N THR A 134 32.88 -17.30 -9.04
CA THR A 134 33.71 -16.59 -8.06
C THR A 134 34.73 -15.70 -8.76
N LEU A 135 34.73 -14.40 -8.45
CA LEU A 135 35.67 -13.40 -8.92
C LEU A 135 36.73 -13.14 -7.83
N ILE A 136 38.02 -13.19 -8.18
CA ILE A 136 39.12 -13.07 -7.20
C ILE A 136 40.25 -12.13 -7.66
N LYS A 137 41.23 -11.87 -6.78
CA LYS A 137 42.43 -11.04 -7.04
C LYS A 137 42.10 -9.61 -7.46
N MET A 138 41.03 -9.09 -6.89
CA MET A 138 40.61 -7.73 -7.15
C MET A 138 41.58 -6.74 -6.46
N LYS A 139 41.94 -5.65 -7.14
CA LYS A 139 42.80 -4.58 -6.59
C LYS A 139 41.96 -3.35 -6.23
N ASP A 140 42.43 -2.50 -5.31
CA ASP A 140 41.76 -1.23 -5.01
C ASP A 140 41.46 -0.46 -6.31
N GLY A 141 40.18 -0.10 -6.50
CA GLY A 141 39.66 0.47 -7.74
C GLY A 141 38.75 -0.48 -8.53
N GLU A 142 38.39 -0.09 -9.75
CA GLU A 142 37.52 -0.87 -10.63
C GLU A 142 38.32 -1.96 -11.35
N ASN A 143 37.83 -3.20 -11.30
CA ASN A 143 38.40 -4.35 -11.99
C ASN A 143 37.35 -4.93 -12.94
N PHE A 144 37.78 -5.43 -14.09
CA PHE A 144 36.88 -5.92 -15.13
C PHE A 144 36.97 -7.44 -15.25
N PHE A 145 35.82 -8.09 -15.13
CA PHE A 145 35.69 -9.54 -15.20
C PHE A 145 34.87 -9.93 -16.41
N LYS A 146 35.22 -11.06 -17.00
CA LYS A 146 34.51 -11.66 -18.11
C LYS A 146 33.98 -13.02 -17.70
N ILE A 147 32.68 -13.23 -17.87
CA ILE A 147 32.02 -14.51 -17.65
C ILE A 147 31.55 -15.02 -19.02
N ASP A 148 32.07 -16.18 -19.46
CA ASP A 148 31.65 -16.79 -20.71
C ASP A 148 30.27 -17.41 -20.53
N ARG A 149 29.37 -17.12 -21.47
CA ARG A 149 28.01 -17.66 -21.47
C ARG A 149 28.00 -19.19 -21.52
N ALA A 150 28.95 -19.78 -22.23
CA ALA A 150 29.09 -21.24 -22.34
C ALA A 150 29.46 -21.88 -20.99
N ASP A 151 30.14 -21.16 -20.08
CA ASP A 151 30.44 -21.65 -18.73
C ASP A 151 29.17 -21.75 -17.88
N LEU A 152 28.23 -20.82 -18.04
CA LEU A 152 26.95 -20.85 -17.32
C LEU A 152 26.06 -21.98 -17.82
N VAL A 153 25.96 -22.16 -19.15
CA VAL A 153 25.21 -23.27 -19.76
C VAL A 153 25.79 -24.62 -19.33
N ARG A 154 27.13 -24.75 -19.24
CA ARG A 154 27.79 -25.96 -18.74
C ARG A 154 27.45 -26.25 -17.27
N GLN A 155 27.16 -25.23 -16.48
CA GLN A 155 26.72 -25.36 -15.09
C GLN A 155 25.21 -25.69 -14.96
N GLY A 156 24.51 -25.85 -16.08
CA GLY A 156 23.11 -26.23 -16.11
C GLY A 156 22.13 -25.06 -16.11
N ILE A 157 22.62 -23.82 -16.25
CA ILE A 157 21.76 -22.63 -16.33
C ILE A 157 21.06 -22.54 -17.68
N ASP A 158 19.74 -22.39 -17.63
CA ASP A 158 18.89 -22.00 -18.76
C ASP A 158 18.89 -20.49 -18.91
N LEU A 159 19.76 -20.00 -19.80
CA LEU A 159 19.88 -18.57 -20.09
C LEU A 159 18.67 -17.96 -20.79
N THR A 160 17.72 -18.78 -21.28
CA THR A 160 16.45 -18.26 -21.80
C THR A 160 15.49 -17.86 -20.68
N LYS A 161 15.84 -18.19 -19.43
CA LYS A 161 14.97 -18.06 -18.27
C LYS A 161 15.68 -17.51 -17.03
N ILE A 162 16.56 -16.52 -17.19
CA ILE A 162 17.26 -15.94 -16.05
C ILE A 162 16.30 -15.09 -15.22
N ALA A 163 16.11 -15.47 -13.96
CA ALA A 163 15.26 -14.82 -12.98
C ALA A 163 16.04 -13.78 -12.17
N SER A 164 17.32 -14.01 -11.86
CA SER A 164 18.17 -13.02 -11.20
C SER A 164 19.67 -13.20 -11.43
N ILE A 165 20.44 -12.14 -11.22
CA ILE A 165 21.90 -12.15 -11.13
C ILE A 165 22.32 -11.45 -9.83
N GLU A 166 22.81 -12.20 -8.84
CA GLU A 166 23.17 -11.68 -7.53
C GLU A 166 24.69 -11.56 -7.33
N PHE A 167 25.14 -10.48 -6.71
CA PHE A 167 26.53 -10.21 -6.36
C PHE A 167 26.68 -10.28 -4.84
N ARG A 168 27.37 -11.30 -4.35
CA ARG A 168 27.56 -11.56 -2.92
C ARG A 168 29.00 -11.32 -2.51
N ILE A 169 29.18 -10.66 -1.36
CA ILE A 169 30.49 -10.51 -0.70
C ILE A 169 30.50 -11.44 0.51
N PRO A 170 31.06 -12.65 0.42
CA PRO A 170 31.01 -13.60 1.52
C PRO A 170 31.82 -13.09 2.72
N ASN A 171 31.17 -13.07 3.90
CA ASN A 171 31.77 -12.78 5.21
C ASN A 171 32.38 -11.38 5.40
N GLN A 172 31.95 -10.36 4.63
CA GLN A 172 32.43 -8.98 4.79
C GLN A 172 31.32 -7.95 4.53
N THR A 173 31.48 -6.76 5.11
CA THR A 173 30.68 -5.55 4.81
C THR A 173 31.49 -4.68 3.84
N GLY A 174 30.90 -4.26 2.72
CA GLY A 174 31.56 -3.39 1.74
C GLY A 174 30.59 -2.94 0.66
N SER A 175 30.91 -1.90 -0.10
CA SER A 175 30.10 -1.45 -1.24
C SER A 175 30.71 -1.90 -2.56
N ILE A 176 29.89 -2.32 -3.52
CA ILE A 176 30.33 -2.57 -4.90
C ILE A 176 29.77 -1.49 -5.83
N GLN A 177 30.59 -1.00 -6.75
CA GLN A 177 30.15 -0.25 -7.90
C GLN A 177 30.12 -1.21 -9.09
N LEU A 178 28.96 -1.29 -9.77
CA LEU A 178 28.75 -2.25 -10.85
C LEU A 178 28.52 -1.52 -12.18
N ARG A 179 29.25 -1.94 -13.21
CA ARG A 179 29.02 -1.60 -14.62
C ARG A 179 28.95 -2.90 -15.42
N THR A 180 28.07 -2.96 -16.40
CA THR A 180 27.82 -4.22 -17.14
C THR A 180 27.94 -4.02 -18.66
N ARG A 181 28.26 -5.10 -19.37
CA ARG A 181 28.04 -5.24 -20.82
C ARG A 181 27.48 -6.63 -21.10
N GLY A 182 26.47 -6.68 -21.98
CA GLY A 182 25.75 -7.90 -22.33
C GLY A 182 24.60 -8.25 -21.39
N ILE A 183 24.30 -7.35 -20.45
CA ILE A 183 23.14 -7.41 -19.56
C ILE A 183 22.38 -6.11 -19.78
N ASP A 184 21.14 -6.22 -20.24
CA ASP A 184 20.22 -5.10 -20.26
C ASP A 184 19.61 -4.96 -18.86
N PRO A 185 19.92 -3.89 -18.10
CA PRO A 185 19.37 -3.67 -16.77
C PRO A 185 18.00 -3.00 -16.82
N THR A 186 17.47 -2.74 -18.02
CA THR A 186 16.12 -2.19 -18.16
C THR A 186 15.16 -3.18 -17.48
N PRO A 187 14.35 -2.73 -16.51
CA PRO A 187 13.33 -3.56 -15.89
C PRO A 187 12.53 -4.29 -16.96
N LEU A 188 12.14 -5.55 -16.72
CA LEU A 188 11.31 -6.25 -17.67
C LEU A 188 10.08 -5.39 -17.99
N PRO A 189 9.72 -5.27 -19.28
CA PRO A 189 8.51 -4.56 -19.64
C PRO A 189 7.34 -5.22 -18.90
N LEU A 190 6.39 -4.41 -18.43
CA LEU A 190 5.12 -4.89 -17.88
C LEU A 190 4.58 -6.05 -18.74
N SER A 191 4.00 -7.06 -18.10
CA SER A 191 3.30 -8.12 -18.84
C SER A 191 2.25 -7.50 -19.80
N ILE A 192 1.91 -8.20 -20.89
CA ILE A 192 0.94 -7.68 -21.86
C ILE A 192 -0.40 -7.33 -21.20
N GLU A 193 -0.78 -8.08 -20.17
CA GLU A 193 -2.00 -7.86 -19.41
C GLU A 193 -1.94 -6.56 -18.61
N LEU A 194 -0.83 -6.33 -17.90
CA LEU A 194 -0.59 -5.08 -17.17
C LEU A 194 -0.47 -3.88 -18.12
N GLN A 195 0.13 -4.04 -19.30
CA GLN A 195 0.15 -2.98 -20.33
C GLN A 195 -1.28 -2.61 -20.79
N ILE A 196 -2.16 -3.61 -20.97
CA ILE A 196 -3.56 -3.39 -21.33
C ILE A 196 -4.29 -2.68 -20.20
N ALA A 197 -4.14 -3.13 -18.94
CA ALA A 197 -4.77 -2.49 -17.78
C ALA A 197 -4.34 -1.02 -17.64
N LYS A 198 -3.03 -0.77 -17.72
CA LYS A 198 -2.47 0.59 -17.75
C LYS A 198 -3.08 1.43 -18.86
N GLN A 199 -3.15 0.93 -20.09
CA GLN A 199 -3.70 1.69 -21.21
C GLN A 199 -5.19 1.98 -21.03
N GLN A 200 -5.98 1.01 -20.58
CA GLN A 200 -7.41 1.20 -20.29
C GLN A 200 -7.63 2.25 -19.21
N PHE A 201 -6.81 2.23 -18.16
CA PHE A 201 -6.84 3.24 -17.10
C PHE A 201 -6.52 4.63 -17.67
N LEU A 202 -5.41 4.77 -18.41
CA LEU A 202 -5.03 6.03 -19.06
C LEU A 202 -6.14 6.58 -19.99
N ASP A 203 -6.70 5.72 -20.84
CA ASP A 203 -7.77 6.10 -21.77
C ASP A 203 -9.02 6.60 -21.05
N ALA A 204 -9.33 6.04 -19.88
CA ALA A 204 -10.43 6.49 -19.04
C ALA A 204 -10.19 7.90 -18.49
N GLN A 205 -9.03 8.14 -17.86
CA GLN A 205 -8.69 9.43 -17.26
C GLN A 205 -8.60 10.55 -18.32
N LEU A 206 -8.10 10.24 -19.52
CA LEU A 206 -7.97 11.21 -20.63
C LEU A 206 -9.31 11.79 -21.09
N ASN A 207 -10.44 11.15 -20.77
CA ASN A 207 -11.75 11.70 -21.09
C ASN A 207 -12.06 13.00 -20.36
N TYR A 208 -11.45 13.25 -19.19
CA TYR A 208 -11.54 14.52 -18.48
C TYR A 208 -11.01 15.66 -19.37
N PHE A 209 -9.83 15.47 -19.95
CA PHE A 209 -9.10 16.49 -20.71
C PHE A 209 -9.52 16.63 -22.18
N ARG A 210 -10.82 16.41 -22.44
CA ARG A 210 -11.47 16.70 -23.73
C ARG A 210 -12.24 18.02 -23.64
N LEU A 211 -12.18 18.81 -24.72
CA LEU A 211 -12.97 20.03 -24.86
C LEU A 211 -14.46 19.75 -24.68
N GLY A 212 -15.12 20.50 -23.79
CA GLY A 212 -16.53 20.34 -23.44
C GLY A 212 -16.84 19.19 -22.47
N ASN A 213 -15.84 18.43 -22.03
CA ASN A 213 -15.96 17.52 -20.89
C ASN A 213 -15.46 18.23 -19.62
N GLY A 214 -14.18 18.06 -19.29
CA GLY A 214 -13.52 18.75 -18.17
C GLY A 214 -12.70 19.96 -18.61
N VAL A 215 -12.66 20.29 -19.91
CA VAL A 215 -11.99 21.49 -20.44
C VAL A 215 -13.02 22.47 -20.99
N ASP A 216 -12.97 23.71 -20.52
CA ASP A 216 -13.89 24.76 -20.93
C ASP A 216 -13.65 25.14 -22.41
N PRO A 217 -14.66 25.04 -23.29
CA PRO A 217 -14.48 25.25 -24.73
C PRO A 217 -14.26 26.72 -25.13
N VAL A 218 -14.41 27.67 -24.18
CA VAL A 218 -14.26 29.11 -24.45
C VAL A 218 -12.85 29.58 -24.08
N THR A 219 -12.41 29.20 -22.87
CA THR A 219 -11.13 29.60 -22.30
C THR A 219 -10.01 28.62 -22.61
N HIS A 220 -10.34 27.38 -23.00
CA HIS A 220 -9.42 26.26 -23.22
C HIS A 220 -8.69 25.81 -21.94
N LEU A 221 -9.19 26.20 -20.76
CA LEU A 221 -8.62 25.81 -19.47
C LEU A 221 -9.42 24.63 -18.88
N PRO A 222 -8.76 23.67 -18.21
CA PRO A 222 -9.48 22.62 -17.49
C PRO A 222 -10.27 23.22 -16.34
N HIS A 223 -11.51 22.80 -16.14
CA HIS A 223 -12.21 23.03 -14.88
C HIS A 223 -11.48 22.29 -13.76
N ASP A 224 -11.50 22.81 -12.54
CA ASP A 224 -10.85 22.16 -11.41
C ASP A 224 -11.55 20.84 -11.05
N GLN A 225 -12.88 20.82 -11.09
CA GLN A 225 -13.69 19.67 -10.70
C GLN A 225 -14.85 19.44 -11.67
N VAL A 226 -15.30 18.19 -11.75
CA VAL A 226 -16.58 17.83 -12.40
C VAL A 226 -17.39 16.93 -11.48
N SER A 227 -18.65 17.29 -11.25
CA SER A 227 -19.62 16.49 -10.52
C SER A 227 -20.00 15.23 -11.30
N LEU A 228 -19.92 14.07 -10.66
CA LEU A 228 -20.36 12.78 -11.20
C LEU A 228 -21.88 12.60 -11.09
N VAL A 229 -22.57 13.42 -10.30
CA VAL A 229 -24.02 13.35 -10.09
C VAL A 229 -24.77 13.88 -11.31
N ASP A 230 -24.39 15.06 -11.79
CA ASP A 230 -25.06 15.77 -12.88
C ASP A 230 -24.14 16.08 -14.08
N GLY A 231 -22.83 15.80 -13.96
CA GLY A 231 -21.85 16.10 -14.99
C GLY A 231 -21.48 17.58 -15.07
N ALA A 232 -21.87 18.40 -14.09
CA ALA A 232 -21.61 19.83 -14.10
C ALA A 232 -20.13 20.11 -13.73
N PRO A 233 -19.39 20.84 -14.59
CA PRO A 233 -18.06 21.31 -14.23
C PRO A 233 -18.12 22.48 -13.24
N SER A 234 -17.11 22.60 -12.39
CA SER A 234 -16.91 23.76 -11.52
C SER A 234 -16.65 25.03 -12.33
N ASP A 235 -17.06 26.19 -11.81
CA ASP A 235 -16.85 27.50 -12.44
C ASP A 235 -15.44 28.10 -12.20
N PHE A 236 -14.44 27.27 -11.94
CA PHE A 236 -13.07 27.70 -11.71
C PHE A 236 -12.04 26.66 -12.14
N THR A 237 -10.77 27.08 -12.14
CA THR A 237 -9.59 26.25 -12.40
C THR A 237 -8.45 26.60 -11.42
N THR A 238 -7.46 25.71 -11.32
CA THR A 238 -6.22 25.90 -10.55
C THR A 238 -5.00 25.88 -11.46
N LEU A 239 -3.94 26.62 -11.07
CA LEU A 239 -2.72 26.68 -11.90
C LEU A 239 -2.05 25.32 -12.07
N THR A 240 -2.08 24.48 -11.03
CA THR A 240 -1.56 23.11 -11.08
C THR A 240 -2.32 22.27 -12.12
N ALA A 241 -3.65 22.35 -12.17
CA ALA A 241 -4.47 21.67 -13.18
C ALA A 241 -4.13 22.13 -14.61
N ILE A 242 -3.95 23.44 -14.82
CA ILE A 242 -3.52 23.99 -16.12
C ILE A 242 -2.14 23.45 -16.51
N GLY A 243 -1.20 23.39 -15.55
CA GLY A 243 0.13 22.84 -15.76
C GLY A 243 0.10 21.38 -16.22
N PHE A 244 -0.68 20.53 -15.53
CA PHE A 244 -0.84 19.14 -15.94
C PHE A 244 -1.50 19.02 -17.32
N TYR A 245 -2.51 19.83 -17.63
CA TYR A 245 -3.12 19.82 -18.95
C TYR A 245 -2.12 20.14 -20.06
N LEU A 246 -1.25 21.13 -19.86
CA LEU A 246 -0.19 21.48 -20.81
C LEU A 246 0.78 20.31 -21.06
N GLN A 247 1.20 19.59 -19.99
CA GLN A 247 2.04 18.41 -20.15
C GLN A 247 1.33 17.29 -20.93
N ILE A 248 0.06 17.03 -20.61
CA ILE A 248 -0.77 16.05 -21.31
C ILE A 248 -0.88 16.39 -22.80
N LEU A 249 -1.12 17.65 -23.15
CA LEU A 249 -1.16 18.09 -24.56
C LEU A 249 0.20 17.88 -25.26
N GLY A 250 1.31 18.08 -24.56
CA GLY A 250 2.65 17.75 -25.07
C GLY A 250 2.79 16.25 -25.40
N GLU A 251 2.26 15.39 -24.54
CA GLU A 251 2.24 13.94 -24.72
C GLU A 251 1.29 13.48 -25.84
N VAL A 252 0.15 14.15 -26.01
CA VAL A 252 -0.73 13.97 -27.17
C VAL A 252 -0.02 14.38 -28.46
N ALA A 253 0.68 15.52 -28.47
CA ALA A 253 1.47 15.95 -29.62
C ALA A 253 2.60 14.94 -29.93
N ARG A 254 3.21 14.33 -28.91
CA ARG A 254 4.20 13.26 -29.08
C ARG A 254 3.58 11.99 -29.67
N GLY A 255 2.30 11.75 -29.44
CA GLY A 255 1.57 10.56 -29.86
C GLY A 255 1.66 9.42 -28.86
N SER A 256 1.95 9.74 -27.59
CA SER A 256 2.11 8.74 -26.52
C SER A 256 0.83 8.51 -25.73
N VAL A 257 -0.10 9.44 -25.82
CA VAL A 257 -1.49 9.30 -25.39
C VAL A 257 -2.41 9.93 -26.44
N SER A 258 -3.70 9.62 -26.36
CA SER A 258 -4.71 10.24 -27.23
C SER A 258 -5.92 10.67 -26.41
N ASN A 259 -6.19 11.98 -26.40
CA ASN A 259 -7.45 12.52 -25.90
C ASN A 259 -8.46 12.79 -27.04
N GLY A 260 -8.16 12.34 -28.27
CA GLY A 260 -8.98 12.59 -29.46
C GLY A 260 -8.49 13.74 -30.34
N LEU A 261 -7.47 14.50 -29.92
CA LEU A 261 -6.79 15.48 -30.77
C LEU A 261 -5.70 14.81 -31.61
N SER A 262 -5.55 15.26 -32.85
CA SER A 262 -4.34 15.02 -33.64
C SER A 262 -3.16 15.84 -33.10
N ARG A 263 -1.95 15.54 -33.58
CA ARG A 263 -0.75 16.31 -33.23
C ARG A 263 -0.90 17.81 -33.54
N ASP A 264 -1.44 18.16 -34.71
CA ASP A 264 -1.61 19.56 -35.11
C ASP A 264 -2.63 20.28 -34.23
N GLU A 265 -3.73 19.60 -33.87
CA GLU A 265 -4.74 20.14 -32.97
C GLU A 265 -4.19 20.30 -31.54
N ALA A 266 -3.40 19.35 -31.05
CA ALA A 266 -2.76 19.46 -29.74
C ALA A 266 -1.75 20.63 -29.69
N LEU A 267 -0.94 20.83 -30.73
CA LEU A 267 -0.04 21.98 -30.83
C LEU A 267 -0.81 23.31 -30.87
N GLN A 268 -1.94 23.34 -31.59
CA GLN A 268 -2.81 24.53 -31.62
C GLN A 268 -3.47 24.79 -30.26
N GLU A 269 -3.88 23.74 -29.54
CA GLU A 269 -4.44 23.86 -28.20
C GLU A 269 -3.40 24.40 -27.20
N ILE A 270 -2.16 23.88 -27.24
CA ILE A 270 -1.04 24.41 -26.46
C ILE A 270 -0.83 25.91 -26.72
N PHE A 271 -0.87 26.32 -27.99
CA PHE A 271 -0.75 27.71 -28.37
C PHE A 271 -1.86 28.58 -27.75
N LEU A 272 -3.12 28.11 -27.75
CA LEU A 272 -4.25 28.82 -27.17
C LEU A 272 -4.14 28.95 -25.65
N VAL A 273 -3.82 27.86 -24.95
CA VAL A 273 -3.65 27.85 -23.48
C VAL A 273 -2.51 28.77 -23.07
N LEU A 274 -1.34 28.69 -23.70
CA LEU A 274 -0.21 29.57 -23.35
C LEU A 274 -0.48 31.04 -23.70
N THR A 275 -1.19 31.30 -24.81
CA THR A 275 -1.64 32.66 -25.13
C THR A 275 -2.55 33.20 -24.03
N LYS A 276 -3.44 32.37 -23.49
CA LYS A 276 -4.32 32.72 -22.38
C LYS A 276 -3.54 33.03 -21.10
N LEU A 277 -2.54 32.21 -20.76
CA LEU A 277 -1.67 32.43 -19.62
C LEU A 277 -0.86 33.74 -19.73
N VAL A 278 -0.31 34.04 -20.91
CA VAL A 278 0.38 35.31 -21.16
C VAL A 278 -0.58 36.51 -21.06
N GLN A 279 -1.83 36.37 -21.49
CA GLN A 279 -2.85 37.42 -21.31
C GLN A 279 -3.17 37.65 -19.82
N LEU A 280 -3.28 36.57 -19.03
CA LEU A 280 -3.49 36.64 -17.60
C LEU A 280 -2.34 37.37 -16.88
N GLN A 281 -1.09 37.14 -17.27
CA GLN A 281 0.08 37.85 -16.71
C GLN A 281 0.07 39.36 -16.97
N GLN A 282 -0.66 39.80 -18.00
CA GLN A 282 -0.80 41.21 -18.37
C GLN A 282 -2.02 41.88 -17.72
N SER A 283 -2.85 41.10 -17.02
CA SER A 283 -4.00 41.63 -16.28
C SER A 283 -3.56 42.38 -15.02
N ASN A 284 -4.45 43.19 -14.46
CA ASN A 284 -4.20 43.88 -13.19
C ASN A 284 -4.16 42.93 -11.99
N ASP A 285 -4.59 41.68 -12.16
CA ASP A 285 -4.69 40.68 -11.09
C ASP A 285 -3.39 39.86 -10.94
N ALA A 286 -2.46 39.99 -11.90
CA ALA A 286 -1.16 39.34 -11.82
C ALA A 286 -0.22 40.04 -10.84
N TYR A 287 0.46 39.27 -9.99
CA TYR A 287 1.46 39.77 -9.06
C TYR A 287 2.87 39.64 -9.66
N PHE A 288 3.31 40.68 -10.37
CA PHE A 288 4.63 40.72 -11.03
C PHE A 288 4.89 39.48 -11.91
N GLY A 289 3.90 39.14 -12.73
CA GLY A 289 3.94 37.98 -13.64
C GLY A 289 3.50 36.65 -13.01
N LEU A 290 3.35 36.56 -11.70
CA LEU A 290 2.71 35.40 -11.06
C LEU A 290 1.18 35.54 -11.13
N LEU A 291 0.49 34.41 -11.26
CA LEU A 291 -0.97 34.36 -11.41
C LEU A 291 -1.66 33.99 -10.10
N SER A 292 -2.93 34.38 -9.96
CA SER A 292 -3.76 33.90 -8.85
C SER A 292 -3.89 32.39 -8.89
N THR A 293 -3.87 31.76 -7.70
CA THR A 293 -3.96 30.31 -7.53
C THR A 293 -5.25 29.75 -8.11
N VAL A 294 -6.37 30.49 -7.98
CA VAL A 294 -7.69 30.07 -8.44
C VAL A 294 -8.28 31.13 -9.36
N ILE A 295 -8.65 30.69 -10.57
CA ILE A 295 -9.15 31.54 -11.65
C ILE A 295 -10.58 31.13 -11.96
N GLU A 296 -11.50 32.10 -11.99
CA GLU A 296 -12.90 31.86 -12.38
C GLU A 296 -13.02 31.59 -13.89
N LEU A 297 -13.96 30.72 -14.26
CA LEU A 297 -14.31 30.40 -15.63
C LEU A 297 -15.79 30.74 -15.90
N PRO A 298 -16.12 31.36 -17.05
CA PRO A 298 -15.23 31.76 -18.15
C PRO A 298 -14.67 33.19 -18.00
N SER A 299 -14.93 33.87 -16.88
CA SER A 299 -14.61 35.29 -16.69
C SER A 299 -13.10 35.56 -16.66
N LEU A 300 -12.30 34.57 -16.26
CA LEU A 300 -10.86 34.65 -16.01
C LEU A 300 -10.50 35.64 -14.89
N ALA A 301 -11.46 35.94 -14.03
CA ALA A 301 -11.24 36.79 -12.86
C ALA A 301 -10.49 36.02 -11.76
N ASP A 302 -9.76 36.77 -10.96
CA ASP A 302 -9.16 36.26 -9.72
C ASP A 302 -10.25 35.98 -8.67
N ARG A 303 -10.36 34.71 -8.25
CA ARG A 303 -11.39 34.27 -7.28
C ARG A 303 -10.97 34.48 -5.84
N HIS A 304 -9.68 34.27 -5.52
CA HIS A 304 -9.20 34.13 -4.13
C HIS A 304 -8.28 35.26 -3.68
N HIS A 305 -7.80 36.11 -4.59
CA HIS A 305 -6.83 37.16 -4.27
C HIS A 305 -5.55 36.64 -3.61
N LYS A 306 -5.20 35.38 -3.92
CA LYS A 306 -4.00 34.72 -3.41
C LYS A 306 -3.15 34.24 -4.56
N VAL A 307 -1.90 34.67 -4.57
CA VAL A 307 -0.87 34.20 -5.49
C VAL A 307 0.07 33.31 -4.68
N ALA A 308 -0.13 31.99 -4.77
CA ALA A 308 0.71 31.03 -4.06
C ALA A 308 1.98 30.71 -4.83
N PHE A 309 3.10 30.56 -4.10
CA PHE A 309 4.38 30.10 -4.64
C PHE A 309 4.23 28.72 -5.29
N VAL A 310 3.59 27.79 -4.56
CA VAL A 310 3.51 26.37 -4.91
C VAL A 310 2.82 26.17 -6.26
N ASP A 311 1.60 26.68 -6.42
CA ASP A 311 0.83 26.56 -7.65
C ASP A 311 1.50 27.22 -8.85
N ASN A 312 2.12 28.39 -8.65
CA ASN A 312 2.88 29.04 -9.72
C ASN A 312 4.12 28.21 -10.09
N ALA A 313 4.84 27.65 -9.11
CA ALA A 313 6.04 26.84 -9.36
C ALA A 313 5.70 25.50 -10.05
N ASN A 314 4.56 24.89 -9.71
CA ASN A 314 4.04 23.70 -10.39
C ASN A 314 3.67 24.02 -11.85
N LEU A 315 3.03 25.16 -12.10
CA LEU A 315 2.75 25.64 -13.46
C LEU A 315 4.05 25.94 -14.23
N SER A 316 5.01 26.66 -13.63
CA SER A 316 6.29 27.00 -14.26
C SER A 316 7.07 25.74 -14.68
N GLN A 317 7.18 24.76 -13.78
CA GLN A 317 7.83 23.49 -14.10
C GLN A 317 7.09 22.73 -15.18
N SER A 318 5.75 22.71 -15.14
CA SER A 318 4.94 22.06 -16.18
C SER A 318 5.15 22.68 -17.56
N VAL A 319 5.26 24.01 -17.65
CA VAL A 319 5.59 24.73 -18.89
C VAL A 319 7.01 24.37 -19.35
N ALA A 320 7.98 24.26 -18.44
CA ALA A 320 9.34 23.83 -18.76
C ALA A 320 9.38 22.38 -19.29
N VAL A 321 8.67 21.45 -18.64
CA VAL A 321 8.49 20.06 -19.09
C VAL A 321 7.90 20.05 -20.50
N LEU A 322 6.80 20.77 -20.73
CA LEU A 322 6.18 20.89 -22.06
C LEU A 322 7.20 21.36 -23.12
N VAL A 323 8.00 22.40 -22.82
CA VAL A 323 9.03 22.89 -23.75
C VAL A 323 10.06 21.80 -24.06
N GLY A 324 10.50 21.04 -23.06
CA GLY A 324 11.39 19.88 -23.24
C GLY A 324 10.75 18.75 -24.07
N THR A 325 9.45 18.50 -23.90
CA THR A 325 8.68 17.56 -24.72
C THR A 325 8.65 18.01 -26.17
N LEU A 326 8.32 19.28 -26.43
CA LEU A 326 8.28 19.85 -27.78
C LEU A 326 9.65 19.84 -28.48
N GLU A 327 10.73 20.05 -27.73
CA GLU A 327 12.11 19.95 -28.20
C GLU A 327 12.53 18.54 -28.60
N SER A 328 11.84 17.54 -28.06
CA SER A 328 12.12 16.13 -28.28
C SER A 328 11.25 15.52 -29.39
N LEU A 329 10.35 16.28 -30.01
CA LEU A 329 9.42 15.75 -31.01
C LEU A 329 10.15 15.36 -32.32
N PRO A 330 9.99 14.10 -32.78
CA PRO A 330 10.57 13.67 -34.04
C PRO A 330 9.64 13.97 -35.23
N ASN A 331 10.23 13.98 -36.44
CA ASN A 331 9.52 13.97 -37.72
C ASN A 331 8.54 15.16 -37.92
N LEU A 332 8.98 16.37 -37.57
CA LEU A 332 8.16 17.57 -37.69
C LEU A 332 8.09 18.04 -39.15
N THR A 333 6.90 18.48 -39.57
CA THR A 333 6.75 19.29 -40.79
C THR A 333 7.31 20.69 -40.56
N THR A 334 7.53 21.46 -41.63
CA THR A 334 7.94 22.87 -41.51
C THR A 334 6.93 23.69 -40.72
N VAL A 335 5.62 23.50 -40.99
CA VAL A 335 4.54 24.22 -40.28
C VAL A 335 4.55 23.90 -38.78
N GLN A 336 4.70 22.62 -38.42
CA GLN A 336 4.81 22.21 -37.02
C GLN A 336 6.06 22.78 -36.36
N SER A 337 7.19 22.78 -37.07
CA SER A 337 8.46 23.33 -36.57
C SER A 337 8.34 24.83 -36.28
N ASP A 338 7.71 25.58 -37.18
CA ASP A 338 7.48 27.03 -37.01
C ASP A 338 6.52 27.31 -35.86
N LEU A 339 5.43 26.55 -35.73
CA LEU A 339 4.49 26.68 -34.62
C LEU A 339 5.14 26.36 -33.28
N ILE A 340 5.93 25.27 -33.20
CA ILE A 340 6.69 24.90 -32.00
C ILE A 340 7.69 25.99 -31.63
N ALA A 341 8.41 26.54 -32.61
CA ALA A 341 9.34 27.65 -32.36
C ALA A 341 8.62 28.88 -31.78
N ASN A 342 7.43 29.20 -32.29
CA ASN A 342 6.61 30.29 -31.77
C ASN A 342 6.12 30.02 -30.34
N ILE A 343 5.55 28.83 -30.09
CA ILE A 343 5.09 28.39 -28.77
C ILE A 343 6.22 28.51 -27.75
N LYS A 344 7.40 27.95 -28.06
CA LYS A 344 8.53 27.94 -27.14
C LYS A 344 9.07 29.33 -26.87
N ASN A 345 9.44 30.06 -27.93
CA ASN A 345 10.25 31.27 -27.77
C ASN A 345 9.41 32.51 -27.43
N ASN A 346 8.17 32.59 -27.93
CA ASN A 346 7.35 33.80 -27.78
C ASN A 346 6.24 33.67 -26.73
N LEU A 347 5.86 32.44 -26.35
CA LEU A 347 4.85 32.20 -25.33
C LEU A 347 5.44 31.58 -24.07
N ALA A 348 6.00 30.37 -24.14
CA ALA A 348 6.42 29.62 -22.96
C ALA A 348 7.63 30.24 -22.24
N GLU A 349 8.74 30.50 -22.93
CA GLU A 349 9.90 31.16 -22.30
C GLU A 349 9.56 32.58 -21.84
N LYS A 350 8.76 33.31 -22.62
CA LYS A 350 8.28 34.64 -22.21
C LYS A 350 7.46 34.56 -20.90
N PHE A 351 6.52 33.62 -20.83
CA PHE A 351 5.70 33.41 -19.64
C PHE A 351 6.56 33.12 -18.41
N LEU A 352 7.55 32.24 -18.54
CA LEU A 352 8.48 31.91 -17.48
C LEU A 352 9.38 33.09 -17.08
N ASP A 353 9.87 33.87 -18.05
CA ASP A 353 10.72 35.04 -17.77
C ASP A 353 9.96 36.15 -17.05
N ASP A 354 8.69 36.37 -17.40
CA ASP A 354 7.83 37.36 -16.77
C ASP A 354 7.57 37.05 -15.28
N GLN A 355 7.70 35.79 -14.83
CA GLN A 355 7.50 35.38 -13.43
C GLN A 355 8.68 35.70 -12.50
N LYS A 356 9.86 36.02 -13.06
CA LYS A 356 11.11 36.19 -12.31
C LYS A 356 10.99 37.19 -11.15
N GLU A 357 10.42 38.36 -11.42
CA GLU A 357 10.31 39.39 -10.38
C GLU A 357 9.28 39.03 -9.31
N GLY A 358 8.20 38.31 -9.65
CA GLY A 358 7.24 37.83 -8.65
C GLY A 358 7.85 36.83 -7.66
N TYR A 359 8.62 35.84 -8.14
CA TYR A 359 9.32 34.91 -7.24
C TYR A 359 10.30 35.63 -6.31
N LYS A 360 11.03 36.61 -6.84
CA LYS A 360 11.91 37.46 -6.04
C LYS A 360 11.17 38.26 -4.98
N LYS A 361 9.93 38.70 -5.24
CA LYS A 361 9.09 39.38 -4.25
C LYS A 361 8.56 38.45 -3.16
N LEU A 362 8.34 37.18 -3.48
CA LEU A 362 7.97 36.16 -2.49
C LEU A 362 9.15 35.69 -1.64
N LEU A 363 10.40 35.98 -2.02
CA LEU A 363 11.59 35.60 -1.26
C LEU A 363 11.81 36.49 -0.04
N ASP A 364 11.75 35.89 1.15
CA ASP A 364 12.30 36.50 2.37
C ASP A 364 13.81 36.30 2.38
N SER A 365 14.55 37.32 1.93
CA SER A 365 16.01 37.27 1.86
C SER A 365 16.69 37.12 3.22
N SER A 366 16.01 37.44 4.32
CA SER A 366 16.57 37.32 5.67
C SER A 366 16.49 35.88 6.19
N LYS A 367 15.37 35.21 5.90
CA LYS A 367 15.14 33.80 6.27
C LYS A 367 15.61 32.80 5.22
N LYS A 368 15.89 33.26 4.00
CA LYS A 368 16.25 32.43 2.84
C LYS A 368 15.15 31.41 2.55
N MET A 369 13.91 31.86 2.58
CA MET A 369 12.73 31.03 2.30
C MET A 369 11.74 31.84 1.47
N PHE A 370 10.91 31.15 0.69
CA PHE A 370 9.77 31.78 0.04
C PHE A 370 8.59 31.85 1.00
N HIS A 371 7.87 32.96 0.99
CA HIS A 371 6.52 33.03 1.53
C HIS A 371 5.60 32.10 0.73
N GLN A 372 4.70 31.38 1.41
CA GLN A 372 3.78 30.46 0.73
C GLN A 372 2.86 31.17 -0.26
N TYR A 373 2.42 32.38 0.06
CA TYR A 373 1.59 33.19 -0.84
C TYR A 373 1.67 34.68 -0.52
N VAL A 374 1.18 35.50 -1.44
CA VAL A 374 0.82 36.90 -1.20
C VAL A 374 -0.69 37.08 -1.37
N ASP A 375 -1.31 37.84 -0.48
CA ASP A 375 -2.70 38.26 -0.57
C ASP A 375 -2.79 39.63 -1.26
N THR A 376 -3.28 39.63 -2.50
CA THR A 376 -3.38 40.84 -3.35
C THR A 376 -4.55 41.73 -2.93
N SER A 377 -5.54 41.22 -2.20
CA SER A 377 -6.66 42.01 -1.69
C SER A 377 -6.28 42.89 -0.48
N VAL A 378 -5.24 42.50 0.25
CA VAL A 378 -4.78 43.20 1.46
C VAL A 378 -3.46 43.93 1.20
N ASN A 379 -3.44 44.81 0.20
CA ASN A 379 -2.25 45.62 -0.15
C ASN A 379 -0.99 44.77 -0.37
N ASN A 380 -1.13 43.62 -1.06
CA ASN A 380 -0.05 42.67 -1.32
C ASN A 380 0.64 42.17 -0.04
N GLN A 381 -0.15 41.77 0.96
CA GLN A 381 0.36 41.24 2.22
C GLN A 381 0.97 39.84 2.00
N LEU A 382 2.26 39.69 2.30
CA LEU A 382 2.93 38.40 2.30
C LEU A 382 2.45 37.54 3.47
N SER A 383 2.28 36.24 3.25
CA SER A 383 1.89 35.30 4.30
C SER A 383 2.99 35.15 5.36
N ASN A 384 2.64 34.82 6.60
CA ASN A 384 3.64 34.48 7.62
C ASN A 384 4.11 33.01 7.55
N ALA A 385 3.55 32.23 6.62
CA ALA A 385 3.91 30.84 6.38
C ALA A 385 4.95 30.74 5.26
N TYR A 386 5.84 29.76 5.35
CA TYR A 386 6.98 29.62 4.45
C TYR A 386 6.98 28.27 3.72
N VAL A 387 7.68 28.23 2.60
CA VAL A 387 7.97 27.02 1.84
C VAL A 387 9.25 26.42 2.43
N ASP A 388 9.09 25.54 3.42
CA ASP A 388 10.15 25.17 4.37
C ASP A 388 10.17 23.67 4.72
N ARG A 389 9.56 22.80 3.92
CA ARG A 389 9.64 21.34 4.07
C ARG A 389 10.14 20.68 2.81
N LEU A 390 11.10 19.76 2.94
CA LEU A 390 11.62 18.99 1.82
C LEU A 390 10.66 17.91 1.36
N ALA A 391 10.00 17.17 2.26
CA ALA A 391 8.99 16.19 1.90
C ALA A 391 7.65 16.87 1.60
N SER A 392 7.57 17.46 0.42
CA SER A 392 6.39 18.16 -0.07
C SER A 392 6.35 18.16 -1.59
N GLU A 393 5.16 18.47 -2.10
CA GLU A 393 4.86 18.57 -3.52
C GLU A 393 5.61 19.71 -4.23
N TRP A 394 6.11 20.68 -3.46
CA TRP A 394 6.73 21.91 -3.99
C TRP A 394 8.26 21.87 -4.07
N ARG A 395 8.93 20.82 -3.55
CA ARG A 395 10.40 20.78 -3.47
C ARG A 395 11.08 20.94 -4.84
N THR A 396 10.56 20.30 -5.88
CA THR A 396 11.11 20.44 -7.23
C THR A 396 10.87 21.83 -7.81
N GLY A 397 9.80 22.50 -7.35
CA GLY A 397 9.50 23.89 -7.68
C GLY A 397 10.52 24.86 -7.10
N VAL A 398 10.91 24.65 -5.84
CA VAL A 398 12.03 25.39 -5.23
C VAL A 398 13.31 25.16 -6.04
N ALA A 399 13.66 23.90 -6.34
CA ALA A 399 14.85 23.57 -7.11
C ALA A 399 14.84 24.23 -8.51
N PHE A 400 13.70 24.23 -9.19
CA PHE A 400 13.54 24.83 -10.50
C PHE A 400 13.69 26.36 -10.45
N VAL A 401 12.98 27.03 -9.54
CA VAL A 401 13.00 28.49 -9.39
C VAL A 401 14.40 28.98 -9.03
N VAL A 402 15.07 28.32 -8.07
CA VAL A 402 16.43 28.64 -7.66
C VAL A 402 17.43 28.46 -8.80
N THR A 403 17.27 27.42 -9.61
CA THR A 403 18.19 27.15 -10.72
C THR A 403 17.96 28.08 -11.90
N ARG A 404 16.70 28.35 -12.27
CA ARG A 404 16.37 29.12 -13.46
C ARG A 404 16.68 30.62 -13.33
N TYR A 405 16.52 31.19 -12.14
CA TYR A 405 16.63 32.64 -11.95
C TYR A 405 17.91 33.02 -11.18
N ASP A 406 18.87 33.57 -11.91
CA ASP A 406 20.21 34.03 -11.47
C ASP A 406 20.27 34.95 -10.22
N ASN A 407 19.15 35.56 -9.83
CA ASN A 407 19.04 36.50 -8.73
C ASN A 407 18.33 35.92 -7.49
N ILE A 408 17.99 34.64 -7.52
CA ILE A 408 17.48 33.89 -6.38
C ILE A 408 18.66 33.10 -5.80
N GLN A 409 18.93 33.28 -4.50
CA GLN A 409 20.09 32.68 -3.85
C GLN A 409 19.90 31.15 -3.74
N THR A 410 20.94 30.38 -4.07
CA THR A 410 20.90 28.90 -3.94
C THR A 410 20.73 28.42 -2.51
N ASN A 411 21.08 29.26 -1.51
CA ASN A 411 20.92 28.95 -0.10
C ASN A 411 19.46 28.83 0.38
N VAL A 412 18.48 29.13 -0.47
CA VAL A 412 17.07 28.78 -0.21
C VAL A 412 16.91 27.26 -0.18
N TRP A 413 17.59 26.55 -1.08
CA TRP A 413 17.64 25.10 -1.08
C TRP A 413 18.32 24.55 0.19
N ASP A 414 19.44 25.14 0.60
CA ASP A 414 20.16 24.74 1.83
C ASP A 414 19.27 24.79 3.07
N THR A 415 18.34 25.75 3.10
CA THR A 415 17.38 25.90 4.19
C THR A 415 16.35 24.78 4.17
N LEU A 416 15.82 24.44 2.98
CA LEU A 416 14.85 23.35 2.78
C LEU A 416 15.40 21.99 3.20
N VAL A 417 16.69 21.75 2.97
CA VAL A 417 17.37 20.46 3.26
C VAL A 417 18.03 20.43 4.63
N SER A 418 17.85 21.47 5.44
CA SER A 418 18.37 21.48 6.81
C SER A 418 17.63 20.46 7.68
N LYS A 419 18.28 19.95 8.74
CA LYS A 419 17.70 18.95 9.64
C LYS A 419 16.35 19.36 10.23
N GLU A 420 16.13 20.66 10.46
CA GLU A 420 14.85 21.19 10.98
C GLU A 420 13.69 21.04 9.98
N HIS A 421 14.01 20.94 8.68
CA HIS A 421 13.07 20.93 7.56
C HIS A 421 13.01 19.58 6.81
N THR A 422 13.72 18.57 7.33
CA THR A 422 13.73 17.18 6.85
C THR A 422 13.34 16.21 7.97
N PRO A 423 12.13 16.33 8.52
CA PRO A 423 11.68 15.44 9.59
C PRO A 423 11.64 13.98 9.11
N THR A 424 11.89 13.07 10.04
CA THR A 424 11.79 11.63 9.80
C THR A 424 10.91 10.99 10.88
N ALA A 425 10.12 9.98 10.49
CA ALA A 425 9.39 9.13 11.43
C ALA A 425 9.66 7.66 11.12
N VAL A 426 9.37 6.80 12.09
CA VAL A 426 9.51 5.35 11.95
C VAL A 426 8.11 4.74 11.83
N TYR A 427 7.84 4.12 10.69
CA TYR A 427 6.66 3.29 10.48
C TYR A 427 6.98 1.85 10.89
N ARG A 428 6.09 1.20 11.64
CA ARG A 428 6.19 -0.23 11.96
C ARG A 428 5.25 -1.01 11.05
N ASP A 429 5.81 -1.90 10.24
CA ASP A 429 5.02 -2.73 9.31
C ASP A 429 4.24 -3.84 10.05
N ARG A 430 3.41 -4.59 9.32
CA ARG A 430 2.63 -5.73 9.85
C ARG A 430 3.48 -6.89 10.38
N PHE A 431 4.75 -6.96 10.01
CA PHE A 431 5.69 -7.98 10.46
C PHE A 431 6.51 -7.50 11.66
N GLY A 432 6.31 -6.25 12.10
CA GLY A 432 7.01 -5.63 13.21
C GLY A 432 8.33 -4.96 12.84
N ASN A 433 8.70 -4.90 11.55
CA ASN A 433 9.92 -4.22 11.10
C ASN A 433 9.73 -2.69 11.12
N GLU A 434 10.83 -1.98 11.36
CA GLU A 434 10.86 -0.52 11.42
C GLU A 434 11.38 0.07 10.11
N VAL A 435 10.60 0.97 9.50
CA VAL A 435 10.90 1.67 8.25
C VAL A 435 11.06 3.15 8.55
N THR A 436 12.26 3.69 8.36
CA THR A 436 12.51 5.12 8.54
C THR A 436 12.08 5.90 7.29
N ASN A 437 11.10 6.78 7.44
CA ASN A 437 10.57 7.61 6.37
C ASN A 437 11.06 9.05 6.48
N LEU A 438 11.36 9.68 5.34
CA LEU A 438 11.23 11.12 5.22
C LEU A 438 9.74 11.43 5.23
N VAL A 439 9.24 12.18 6.20
CA VAL A 439 7.79 12.32 6.37
C VAL A 439 7.28 13.63 5.80
N PRO A 440 6.24 13.59 4.95
CA PRO A 440 5.44 14.76 4.63
C PRO A 440 4.72 15.34 5.84
N PHE A 441 4.26 16.59 5.73
CA PHE A 441 3.55 17.24 6.84
C PHE A 441 2.34 16.44 7.31
N ASP A 442 1.49 16.02 6.36
CA ASP A 442 0.27 15.26 6.63
C ASP A 442 0.45 13.75 6.43
N GLY A 443 1.66 13.27 6.12
CA GLY A 443 1.90 11.89 5.71
C GLY A 443 1.19 11.51 4.40
N SER A 444 0.92 12.50 3.55
CA SER A 444 0.13 12.33 2.32
C SER A 444 0.99 11.86 1.15
N ALA A 445 0.48 10.92 0.35
CA ALA A 445 1.24 10.36 -0.77
C ALA A 445 1.54 11.38 -1.88
N PHE A 446 0.64 12.32 -2.19
CA PHE A 446 0.93 13.34 -3.21
C PHE A 446 2.11 14.24 -2.83
N GLN A 447 2.24 14.61 -1.55
CA GLN A 447 3.35 15.42 -1.03
C GLN A 447 4.69 14.72 -1.31
N MET A 448 4.73 13.39 -1.25
CA MET A 448 5.94 12.64 -1.57
C MET A 448 6.11 12.43 -3.09
N PHE A 449 5.07 12.05 -3.83
CA PHE A 449 5.24 11.52 -5.18
C PHE A 449 5.01 12.50 -6.33
N TRP A 450 4.32 13.63 -6.14
CA TRP A 450 4.06 14.57 -7.25
C TRP A 450 5.31 15.15 -7.89
N SER A 451 6.39 15.32 -7.14
CA SER A 451 7.67 15.77 -7.69
C SER A 451 8.21 14.89 -8.81
N LEU A 452 7.82 13.61 -8.86
CA LEU A 452 8.16 12.68 -9.94
C LEU A 452 7.51 13.06 -11.27
N MET A 453 6.46 13.89 -11.26
CA MET A 453 5.83 14.41 -12.48
C MET A 453 6.69 15.44 -13.19
N TRP A 454 7.68 16.03 -12.52
CA TRP A 454 8.54 17.07 -13.09
C TRP A 454 10.02 16.72 -13.06
N SER A 455 10.43 15.77 -12.22
CA SER A 455 11.85 15.53 -11.94
C SER A 455 12.16 14.05 -11.78
N SER A 456 13.32 13.64 -12.31
CA SER A 456 13.85 12.27 -12.21
C SER A 456 14.46 11.97 -10.83
N GLU A 457 13.77 12.29 -9.72
CA GLU A 457 14.28 12.09 -8.36
C GLU A 457 14.51 10.63 -7.99
N GLN A 458 13.78 9.70 -8.59
CA GLN A 458 13.96 8.26 -8.43
C GLN A 458 15.37 7.78 -8.83
N ASN A 459 16.05 8.52 -9.72
CA ASN A 459 17.40 8.21 -10.17
C ASN A 459 18.49 8.90 -9.32
N ARG A 460 18.09 9.68 -8.29
CA ARG A 460 19.03 10.41 -7.44
C ARG A 460 19.29 9.64 -6.17
N ALA A 461 20.56 9.28 -5.94
CA ALA A 461 20.99 8.52 -4.76
C ALA A 461 20.57 9.16 -3.42
N THR A 462 20.37 10.48 -3.40
CA THR A 462 19.99 11.23 -2.19
C THR A 462 18.50 11.16 -1.87
N MET A 463 17.64 10.95 -2.88
CA MET A 463 16.18 10.88 -2.73
C MET A 463 15.62 9.47 -2.86
N GLN A 464 16.28 8.59 -3.61
CA GLN A 464 15.80 7.24 -3.88
C GLN A 464 15.44 6.45 -2.61
N PRO A 465 16.27 6.41 -1.53
CA PRO A 465 15.88 5.71 -0.31
C PRO A 465 14.63 6.28 0.35
N ALA A 466 14.49 7.61 0.38
CA ALA A 466 13.32 8.27 0.98
C ALA A 466 12.03 7.94 0.20
N LEU A 467 12.10 7.98 -1.13
CA LEU A 467 10.98 7.66 -2.01
C LEU A 467 10.57 6.18 -1.90
N GLN A 468 11.54 5.27 -1.91
CA GLN A 468 11.27 3.83 -1.81
C GLN A 468 10.72 3.42 -0.44
N ASN A 469 11.25 3.99 0.65
CA ASN A 469 10.73 3.71 2.00
C ASN A 469 9.29 4.20 2.16
N PHE A 470 8.97 5.37 1.59
CA PHE A 470 7.60 5.89 1.64
C PHE A 470 6.66 5.07 0.75
N LEU A 471 7.11 4.60 -0.42
CA LEU A 471 6.36 3.66 -1.26
C LEU A 471 6.05 2.36 -0.50
N TYR A 472 7.05 1.76 0.13
CA TYR A 472 6.87 0.57 0.97
C TYR A 472 5.83 0.81 2.06
N THR A 473 5.96 1.93 2.78
CA THR A 473 5.05 2.31 3.87
C THR A 473 3.62 2.50 3.36
N ALA A 474 3.43 3.21 2.24
CA ALA A 474 2.11 3.43 1.65
C ALA A 474 1.47 2.12 1.16
N ALA A 475 2.25 1.24 0.53
CA ALA A 475 1.80 -0.05 0.05
C ALA A 475 1.38 -0.98 1.19
N ASP A 476 2.23 -1.12 2.21
CA ASP A 476 1.94 -1.96 3.37
C ASP A 476 0.74 -1.42 4.17
N PHE A 477 0.67 -0.12 4.42
CA PHE A 477 -0.45 0.50 5.13
C PHE A 477 -1.78 0.29 4.38
N SER A 478 -1.80 0.55 3.07
CA SER A 478 -3.01 0.36 2.26
C SER A 478 -3.43 -1.11 2.18
N HIS A 479 -2.47 -2.03 2.08
CA HIS A 479 -2.74 -3.47 2.11
C HIS A 479 -3.39 -3.88 3.44
N GLN A 480 -2.78 -3.52 4.58
CA GLN A 480 -3.29 -3.85 5.92
C GLN A 480 -4.71 -3.34 6.16
N ASN A 481 -5.03 -2.16 5.61
CA ASN A 481 -6.31 -1.52 5.80
C ASN A 481 -7.32 -1.83 4.69
N GLY A 482 -6.96 -2.66 3.70
CA GLY A 482 -7.84 -3.01 2.57
C GLY A 482 -8.26 -1.80 1.75
N LEU A 483 -7.37 -0.82 1.58
CA LEU A 483 -7.65 0.45 0.89
C LEU A 483 -7.36 0.31 -0.60
N PRO A 484 -8.28 0.65 -1.52
CA PRO A 484 -8.08 0.55 -2.98
C PRO A 484 -7.28 1.73 -3.55
N GLY A 485 -6.02 1.88 -3.11
CA GLY A 485 -5.10 2.96 -3.49
C GLY A 485 -4.28 3.45 -2.30
N PHE A 486 -3.53 4.54 -2.48
CA PHE A 486 -2.77 5.17 -1.38
C PHE A 486 -3.56 6.30 -0.74
N VAL A 487 -3.36 6.53 0.56
CA VAL A 487 -3.98 7.65 1.27
C VAL A 487 -3.37 8.96 0.81
N SER A 488 -4.21 9.88 0.38
CA SER A 488 -3.79 11.19 -0.09
C SER A 488 -4.91 12.21 0.04
N ALA A 489 -4.58 13.50 -0.02
CA ALA A 489 -5.58 14.56 -0.07
C ALA A 489 -6.52 14.38 -1.27
N SER A 490 -7.83 14.44 -1.07
CA SER A 490 -8.81 14.16 -2.12
C SER A 490 -10.19 14.67 -1.75
N SER A 491 -11.08 14.71 -2.73
CA SER A 491 -12.52 14.78 -2.44
C SER A 491 -12.98 13.48 -1.80
N ILE A 492 -13.75 13.54 -0.72
CA ILE A 492 -14.12 12.36 0.09
C ILE A 492 -15.56 11.90 -0.21
N PRO A 493 -15.94 10.64 0.09
CA PRO A 493 -17.29 10.14 -0.15
C PRO A 493 -18.42 10.94 0.50
N GLU A 494 -18.11 11.64 1.59
CA GLU A 494 -19.05 12.52 2.31
C GLU A 494 -19.28 13.87 1.63
N GLY A 495 -18.53 14.16 0.57
CA GLY A 495 -18.46 15.48 -0.05
C GLY A 495 -17.33 16.35 0.53
N ASP A 496 -17.08 17.45 -0.17
CA ASP A 496 -15.96 18.37 0.03
C ASP A 496 -14.56 17.74 -0.18
N TYR A 497 -13.57 18.61 -0.26
CA TYR A 497 -12.15 18.24 -0.30
C TYR A 497 -11.59 18.08 1.11
N GLU A 498 -10.72 17.10 1.33
CA GLU A 498 -9.93 16.94 2.55
C GLU A 498 -8.44 17.00 2.23
N GLY A 499 -7.77 18.06 2.70
CA GLY A 499 -6.32 18.23 2.58
C GLY A 499 -5.54 17.46 3.64
N LYS A 500 -6.14 17.21 4.81
CA LYS A 500 -5.53 16.50 5.94
C LYS A 500 -5.79 14.99 5.84
N ALA A 501 -5.26 14.39 4.79
CA ALA A 501 -5.34 12.95 4.56
C ALA A 501 -3.95 12.36 4.32
N GLY A 502 -3.59 11.35 5.10
CA GLY A 502 -2.29 10.68 5.03
C GLY A 502 -2.10 9.66 6.15
N ILE A 503 -0.91 9.07 6.21
CA ILE A 503 -0.59 7.97 7.14
C ILE A 503 -0.08 8.58 8.47
N PRO A 504 -0.80 8.42 9.60
CA PRO A 504 -0.44 9.09 10.86
C PRO A 504 0.97 8.78 11.36
N SER A 505 1.38 7.51 11.32
CA SER A 505 2.72 7.07 11.74
C SER A 505 3.84 7.45 10.76
N ALA A 506 3.50 8.04 9.61
CA ALA A 506 4.42 8.57 8.62
C ALA A 506 4.15 10.06 8.30
N ALA A 507 3.58 10.80 9.26
CA ALA A 507 3.33 12.24 9.18
C ALA A 507 4.22 13.03 10.16
N GLU A 508 4.53 14.28 9.83
CA GLU A 508 5.15 15.23 10.77
C GLU A 508 4.13 15.76 11.79
N THR A 509 2.91 16.00 11.33
CA THR A 509 1.87 16.64 12.14
C THR A 509 1.31 15.71 13.22
N SER A 510 0.93 16.30 14.35
CA SER A 510 0.09 15.64 15.36
C SER A 510 -1.41 15.92 15.17
N ASP A 511 -1.77 16.64 14.09
CA ASP A 511 -3.16 16.89 13.75
C ASP A 511 -3.89 15.59 13.41
N LYS A 512 -5.21 15.61 13.53
CA LYS A 512 -6.06 14.49 13.13
C LYS A 512 -6.07 14.39 11.60
N LEU A 513 -5.93 13.17 11.09
CA LEU A 513 -5.85 12.87 9.67
C LEU A 513 -6.96 11.91 9.26
N VAL A 514 -7.46 12.06 8.04
CA VAL A 514 -8.26 11.04 7.37
C VAL A 514 -7.31 10.04 6.73
N PHE A 515 -7.39 8.78 7.14
CA PHE A 515 -6.48 7.72 6.66
C PHE A 515 -7.20 6.45 6.17
N ASN A 516 -8.53 6.49 6.10
CA ASN A 516 -9.35 5.35 5.71
C ASN A 516 -9.95 5.47 4.31
N ILE A 517 -9.51 6.47 3.55
CA ILE A 517 -9.92 6.74 2.18
C ILE A 517 -8.68 6.60 1.30
N ALA A 518 -8.85 5.88 0.19
CA ALA A 518 -7.80 5.67 -0.79
C ALA A 518 -8.02 6.56 -2.01
N SER A 519 -6.93 7.05 -2.60
CA SER A 519 -6.96 7.81 -3.85
C SER A 519 -6.12 7.08 -4.89
N VAL A 520 -6.72 6.84 -6.06
CA VAL A 520 -6.09 6.06 -7.13
C VAL A 520 -4.97 6.86 -7.82
N TYR A 521 -5.11 8.19 -7.90
CA TYR A 521 -4.08 9.06 -8.48
C TYR A 521 -2.76 9.02 -7.69
N ALA A 522 -2.84 8.83 -6.37
CA ALA A 522 -1.69 8.81 -5.48
C ALA A 522 -0.83 7.57 -5.73
N LEU A 523 -1.47 6.43 -6.00
CA LEU A 523 -0.83 5.20 -6.46
C LEU A 523 -0.15 5.41 -7.82
N ALA A 524 -0.87 5.99 -8.80
CA ALA A 524 -0.33 6.27 -10.13
C ALA A 524 0.90 7.20 -10.09
N SER A 525 0.94 8.14 -9.15
CA SER A 525 2.07 9.08 -8.97
C SER A 525 3.36 8.37 -8.57
N ALA A 526 3.28 7.18 -7.98
CA ALA A 526 4.44 6.36 -7.60
C ALA A 526 4.95 5.43 -8.72
N TYR A 527 4.29 5.40 -9.90
CA TYR A 527 4.60 4.46 -10.98
C TYR A 527 6.08 4.44 -11.40
N SER A 528 6.76 5.59 -11.40
CA SER A 528 8.18 5.66 -11.78
C SER A 528 9.14 4.98 -10.80
N LEU A 529 8.68 4.66 -9.58
CA LEU A 529 9.44 3.94 -8.56
C LEU A 529 9.30 2.43 -8.71
N ASP A 530 8.07 1.98 -8.98
CA ASP A 530 7.74 0.56 -9.19
C ASP A 530 6.54 0.42 -10.15
N PRO A 531 6.80 0.33 -11.47
CA PRO A 531 5.77 0.21 -12.48
C PRO A 531 4.86 -1.00 -12.31
N THR A 532 5.44 -2.12 -11.88
CA THR A 532 4.75 -3.41 -11.82
C THR A 532 3.80 -3.44 -10.64
N LEU A 533 4.26 -3.04 -9.45
CA LEU A 533 3.41 -2.87 -8.27
C LEU A 533 2.21 -1.97 -8.53
N VAL A 534 2.46 -0.78 -9.05
CA VAL A 534 1.42 0.22 -9.27
C VAL A 534 0.40 -0.29 -10.29
N THR A 535 0.84 -0.95 -11.36
CA THR A 535 -0.08 -1.44 -12.40
C THR A 535 -0.88 -2.65 -11.92
N THR A 536 -0.29 -3.54 -11.14
CA THR A 536 -0.99 -4.69 -10.51
C THR A 536 -2.08 -4.21 -9.56
N TRP A 537 -1.80 -3.19 -8.75
CA TRP A 537 -2.80 -2.54 -7.91
C TRP A 537 -3.94 -1.93 -8.72
N ILE A 538 -3.65 -1.17 -9.79
CA ILE A 538 -4.68 -0.60 -10.67
C ILE A 538 -5.51 -1.68 -11.33
N GLN A 539 -4.88 -2.73 -11.83
CA GLN A 539 -5.59 -3.84 -12.46
C GLN A 539 -6.58 -4.48 -11.47
N ALA A 540 -6.14 -4.74 -10.23
CA ALA A 540 -7.01 -5.29 -9.19
C ALA A 540 -8.21 -4.36 -8.91
N ILE A 541 -7.97 -3.05 -8.79
CA ILE A 541 -9.02 -2.04 -8.59
C ILE A 541 -10.00 -2.01 -9.78
N GLN A 542 -9.50 -1.97 -11.01
CA GLN A 542 -10.34 -1.91 -12.23
C GLN A 542 -11.16 -3.19 -12.43
N ASN A 543 -10.57 -4.35 -12.15
CA ASN A 543 -11.26 -5.63 -12.25
C ASN A 543 -12.40 -5.73 -11.23
N GLN A 544 -12.20 -5.20 -10.04
CA GLN A 544 -13.19 -5.26 -8.97
C GLN A 544 -14.25 -4.14 -9.04
N TYR A 545 -13.88 -2.96 -9.52
CA TYR A 545 -14.75 -1.76 -9.58
C TYR A 545 -14.87 -1.17 -11.00
N PRO A 546 -15.21 -1.96 -12.03
CA PRO A 546 -15.30 -1.45 -13.39
C PRO A 546 -16.32 -0.31 -13.52
N GLU A 547 -17.37 -0.31 -12.71
CA GLU A 547 -18.43 0.70 -12.69
C GLU A 547 -18.01 2.05 -12.11
N LEU A 548 -16.89 2.12 -11.38
CA LEU A 548 -16.36 3.37 -10.83
C LEU A 548 -15.52 4.16 -11.84
N THR A 549 -15.25 3.56 -13.00
CA THR A 549 -14.80 4.32 -14.17
C THR A 549 -15.98 5.04 -14.80
N LYS A 550 -16.09 6.35 -14.57
CA LYS A 550 -17.17 7.20 -15.09
C LYS A 550 -16.74 7.87 -16.40
N ARG A 551 -17.65 8.71 -16.95
CA ARG A 551 -17.42 9.50 -18.17
C ARG A 551 -16.14 10.34 -18.11
N PHE A 552 -15.74 10.78 -16.93
CA PHE A 552 -14.63 11.70 -16.72
C PHE A 552 -13.38 11.02 -16.12
N GLY A 553 -13.33 9.68 -16.14
CA GLY A 553 -12.29 8.89 -15.49
C GLY A 553 -12.80 8.16 -14.24
N PHE A 554 -11.88 7.52 -13.55
CA PHE A 554 -12.10 6.87 -12.26
C PHE A 554 -12.40 7.92 -11.19
N VAL A 555 -13.24 7.56 -10.21
CA VAL A 555 -13.59 8.40 -9.06
C VAL A 555 -12.34 8.91 -8.33
N ASP A 556 -12.44 10.07 -7.71
CA ASP A 556 -11.30 10.73 -7.06
C ASP A 556 -10.71 9.93 -5.90
N SER A 557 -11.59 9.40 -5.06
CA SER A 557 -11.26 8.60 -3.90
C SER A 557 -12.40 7.65 -3.55
N LEU A 558 -12.08 6.61 -2.76
CA LEU A 558 -13.04 5.60 -2.32
C LEU A 558 -12.57 4.84 -1.08
N ARG A 559 -13.54 4.38 -0.28
CA ARG A 559 -13.35 3.36 0.77
C ARG A 559 -13.74 1.96 0.29
N SER A 560 -14.72 1.88 -0.60
CA SER A 560 -15.29 0.64 -1.15
C SER A 560 -16.04 0.91 -2.45
N GLY A 561 -16.62 -0.15 -3.04
CA GLY A 561 -17.52 -0.04 -4.20
C GLY A 561 -18.80 0.76 -3.94
N THR A 562 -19.17 1.03 -2.68
CA THR A 562 -20.38 1.78 -2.31
C THR A 562 -20.13 3.12 -1.62
N GLU A 563 -18.90 3.43 -1.23
CA GLU A 563 -18.51 4.69 -0.60
C GLU A 563 -17.34 5.31 -1.37
N PHE A 564 -17.64 6.22 -2.30
CA PHE A 564 -16.69 6.88 -3.19
C PHE A 564 -17.07 8.36 -3.41
N SER A 565 -16.09 9.18 -3.80
CA SER A 565 -16.28 10.61 -4.12
C SER A 565 -17.27 10.82 -5.27
N ASP A 566 -18.15 11.81 -5.12
CA ASP A 566 -19.13 12.21 -6.14
C ASP A 566 -18.60 13.26 -7.11
N VAL A 567 -17.33 13.66 -6.98
CA VAL A 567 -16.61 14.53 -7.91
C VAL A 567 -15.32 13.87 -8.40
N VAL A 568 -14.79 14.37 -9.51
CA VAL A 568 -13.42 14.11 -9.98
C VAL A 568 -12.65 15.41 -10.13
N ASN A 569 -11.41 15.45 -9.67
CA ASN A 569 -10.55 16.65 -9.73
C ASN A 569 -9.57 16.58 -10.91
N ALA A 570 -9.40 17.69 -11.65
CA ALA A 570 -8.44 17.79 -12.75
C ALA A 570 -7.01 17.48 -12.31
N ILE A 571 -6.61 17.94 -11.12
CA ILE A 571 -5.27 17.66 -10.58
C ILE A 571 -5.05 16.16 -10.38
N ASP A 572 -6.06 15.41 -9.95
CA ASP A 572 -5.95 14.00 -9.62
C ASP A 572 -6.06 13.13 -10.89
N GLN A 573 -6.92 13.50 -11.83
CA GLN A 573 -6.95 12.91 -13.17
C GLN A 573 -5.63 13.17 -13.91
N GLY A 574 -5.10 14.39 -13.83
CA GLY A 574 -3.84 14.80 -14.44
C GLY A 574 -2.65 14.04 -13.84
N SER A 575 -2.60 13.94 -12.52
CA SER A 575 -1.58 13.16 -11.79
C SER A 575 -1.62 11.69 -12.16
N SER A 576 -2.81 11.11 -12.32
CA SER A 576 -2.97 9.74 -12.77
C SER A 576 -2.32 9.51 -14.14
N ILE A 577 -2.60 10.39 -15.10
CA ILE A 577 -2.07 10.29 -16.47
C ILE A 577 -0.55 10.49 -16.47
N LEU A 578 -0.08 11.59 -15.90
CA LEU A 578 1.33 11.97 -15.94
C LEU A 578 2.20 11.01 -15.11
N GLY A 579 1.67 10.49 -14.00
CA GLY A 579 2.36 9.51 -13.16
C GLY A 579 2.60 8.21 -13.90
N PHE A 580 1.57 7.67 -14.55
CA PHE A 580 1.69 6.48 -15.38
C PHE A 580 2.58 6.65 -16.60
N LEU A 581 2.65 7.86 -17.16
CA LEU A 581 3.61 8.15 -18.23
C LEU A 581 5.04 8.17 -17.69
N GLY A 582 5.28 8.77 -16.53
CA GLY A 582 6.59 8.79 -15.86
C GLY A 582 7.68 9.50 -16.66
N THR A 583 7.32 10.34 -17.63
CA THR A 583 8.22 10.98 -18.60
C THR A 583 8.60 12.42 -18.24
N GLY A 584 7.91 13.04 -17.27
CA GLY A 584 8.10 14.46 -16.98
C GLY A 584 9.53 14.83 -16.56
N GLY A 585 10.17 14.01 -15.72
CA GLY A 585 11.58 14.18 -15.36
C GLY A 585 12.54 14.14 -16.55
N GLN A 586 12.31 13.25 -17.53
CA GLN A 586 13.12 13.18 -18.74
C GLN A 586 13.02 14.48 -19.56
N PHE A 587 11.82 15.03 -19.71
CA PHE A 587 11.62 16.26 -20.48
C PHE A 587 12.07 17.51 -19.74
N MET A 588 11.99 17.53 -18.41
CA MET A 588 12.68 18.54 -17.60
C MET A 588 14.19 18.50 -17.83
N ASP A 589 14.82 17.32 -17.89
CA ASP A 589 16.25 17.21 -18.16
C ASP A 589 16.63 17.76 -19.54
N VAL A 590 15.80 17.51 -20.58
CA VAL A 590 15.98 18.10 -21.91
C VAL A 590 15.90 19.63 -21.84
N TYR A 591 14.87 20.15 -21.17
CA TYR A 591 14.71 21.58 -20.97
C TYR A 591 15.94 22.19 -20.30
N LEU A 592 16.34 21.67 -19.13
CA LEU A 592 17.47 22.18 -18.35
C LEU A 592 18.79 22.09 -19.14
N ALA A 593 19.04 20.99 -19.84
CA ALA A 593 20.25 20.80 -20.64
C ALA A 593 20.36 21.83 -21.77
N ASN A 594 19.27 22.09 -22.48
CA ASN A 594 19.23 23.05 -23.59
C ASN A 594 19.39 24.51 -23.14
N ARG A 595 19.20 24.81 -21.85
CA ARG A 595 19.48 26.14 -21.25
C ARG A 595 20.80 26.19 -20.46
N GLY A 596 21.55 25.09 -20.39
CA GLY A 596 22.78 25.02 -19.59
C GLY A 596 22.53 25.04 -18.07
N LEU A 597 21.33 24.70 -17.62
CA LEU A 597 20.89 24.74 -16.22
C LEU A 597 21.00 23.38 -15.51
N LYS A 598 21.20 22.29 -16.26
CA LYS A 598 21.15 20.92 -15.73
C LYS A 598 22.15 20.67 -14.61
N THR A 599 23.40 21.10 -14.78
CA THR A 599 24.45 20.90 -13.78
C THR A 599 24.14 21.60 -12.47
N ASP A 600 23.63 22.83 -12.51
CA ASP A 600 23.26 23.59 -11.32
C ASP A 600 22.06 22.96 -10.61
N TYR A 601 21.06 22.49 -11.37
CA TYR A 601 19.92 21.75 -10.83
C TYR A 601 20.35 20.46 -10.12
N GLU A 602 21.21 19.65 -10.75
CA GLU A 602 21.73 18.41 -10.17
C GLU A 602 22.59 18.65 -8.93
N ALA A 603 23.36 19.74 -8.91
CA ALA A 603 24.19 20.12 -7.78
C ALA A 603 23.38 20.36 -6.50
N LEU A 604 22.14 20.87 -6.60
CA LEU A 604 21.24 21.01 -5.46
C LEU A 604 21.01 19.66 -4.78
N TYR A 605 20.64 18.63 -5.53
CA TYR A 605 20.35 17.30 -4.98
C TYR A 605 21.58 16.54 -4.53
N ASN A 606 22.71 16.70 -5.22
CA ASN A 606 23.98 16.04 -4.86
C ASN A 606 24.54 16.54 -3.52
N SER A 607 24.12 17.71 -3.05
CA SER A 607 24.53 18.27 -1.75
C SER A 607 23.75 17.70 -0.55
N VAL A 608 22.68 16.94 -0.80
CA VAL A 608 21.75 16.47 0.24
C VAL A 608 22.21 15.14 0.82
N ASN A 609 22.20 15.01 2.14
CA ASN A 609 22.32 13.73 2.83
C ASN A 609 21.21 13.60 3.87
N LEU A 610 20.18 12.81 3.57
CA LEU A 610 19.03 12.62 4.44
C LEU A 610 19.31 11.67 5.61
N GLY A 611 20.40 10.89 5.56
CA GLY A 611 20.69 9.87 6.57
C GLY A 611 19.69 8.70 6.60
N ILE A 612 18.85 8.56 5.56
CA ILE A 612 17.84 7.51 5.44
C ILE A 612 18.46 6.32 4.71
N ALA A 613 18.41 5.15 5.35
CA ALA A 613 18.80 3.89 4.73
C ALA A 613 17.63 3.33 3.91
N PRO A 614 17.88 2.70 2.75
CA PRO A 614 16.83 2.04 1.99
C PRO A 614 16.29 0.83 2.76
N ILE A 615 14.99 0.58 2.63
CA ILE A 615 14.34 -0.65 3.05
C ILE A 615 14.84 -1.82 2.19
N GLU A 616 15.07 -2.99 2.80
CA GLU A 616 15.53 -4.20 2.12
C GLU A 616 14.37 -5.15 1.75
N LEU A 617 13.13 -4.71 1.94
CA LEU A 617 11.92 -5.48 1.72
C LEU A 617 11.14 -4.94 0.54
N ASP A 618 10.50 -5.84 -0.19
CA ASP A 618 9.64 -5.46 -1.32
C ASP A 618 8.31 -4.87 -0.84
N PRO A 619 7.86 -3.77 -1.49
CA PRO A 619 6.55 -3.19 -1.22
C PRO A 619 5.43 -4.19 -1.51
N GLN A 620 4.33 -4.07 -0.77
CA GLN A 620 3.26 -5.06 -0.79
C GLN A 620 2.25 -4.81 -1.91
N GLY A 621 1.94 -5.86 -2.68
CA GLY A 621 0.88 -5.85 -3.69
C GLY A 621 -0.52 -5.60 -3.11
N PRO A 622 -1.56 -5.51 -3.96
CA PRO A 622 -2.93 -5.29 -3.52
C PRO A 622 -3.39 -6.44 -2.60
N PRO A 623 -4.33 -6.18 -1.67
CA PRO A 623 -5.01 -7.27 -0.96
C PRO A 623 -5.76 -8.16 -1.97
N ALA A 624 -6.05 -9.40 -1.56
CA ALA A 624 -6.73 -10.37 -2.43
C ALA A 624 -8.12 -9.89 -2.89
N GLU A 625 -8.82 -9.16 -2.02
CA GLU A 625 -10.09 -8.51 -2.34
C GLU A 625 -10.13 -7.13 -1.67
N PHE A 626 -10.71 -6.15 -2.34
CA PHE A 626 -11.08 -4.89 -1.72
C PHE A 626 -12.50 -4.97 -1.13
N PRO A 627 -12.93 -4.03 -0.26
CA PRO A 627 -14.30 -4.00 0.22
C PRO A 627 -15.30 -3.72 -0.92
N SER A 628 -16.21 -4.64 -1.21
CA SER A 628 -17.31 -4.40 -2.16
C SER A 628 -18.33 -3.41 -1.58
N ARG A 629 -18.49 -3.42 -0.27
CA ARG A 629 -19.35 -2.51 0.49
C ARG A 629 -18.64 -2.06 1.75
N SER A 630 -18.85 -0.82 2.13
CA SER A 630 -18.47 -0.32 3.45
C SER A 630 -19.57 0.55 4.06
N LEU A 631 -19.53 0.64 5.39
CA LEU A 631 -20.36 1.54 6.19
C LEU A 631 -19.43 2.25 7.19
N SER A 632 -19.07 3.51 6.90
CA SER A 632 -18.37 4.36 7.85
C SER A 632 -19.34 4.97 8.85
N VAL A 633 -19.45 4.39 10.06
CA VAL A 633 -20.44 4.77 11.08
C VAL A 633 -20.48 6.26 11.33
N LEU A 634 -19.30 6.87 11.46
CA LEU A 634 -19.13 8.28 11.83
C LEU A 634 -19.68 9.25 10.77
N ASN A 635 -19.99 8.76 9.57
CA ASN A 635 -20.46 9.54 8.43
C ASN A 635 -21.94 9.28 8.09
N HIS A 636 -22.58 8.31 8.75
CA HIS A 636 -23.98 7.94 8.51
C HIS A 636 -24.80 8.06 9.80
N ILE A 637 -24.65 9.17 10.53
CA ILE A 637 -25.32 9.42 11.82
C ILE A 637 -26.52 10.36 11.68
N SER A 638 -27.62 10.06 12.37
CA SER A 638 -28.76 10.97 12.55
C SER A 638 -28.81 11.61 13.93
N ALA A 639 -28.27 10.93 14.94
CA ALA A 639 -28.09 11.46 16.28
C ALA A 639 -26.88 10.81 16.95
N GLU A 640 -26.35 11.45 17.99
CA GLU A 640 -25.25 10.93 18.77
C GLU A 640 -25.28 11.51 20.19
N GLY A 641 -24.50 10.93 21.10
CA GLY A 641 -24.33 11.48 22.43
C GLY A 641 -23.55 10.58 23.36
N SER A 642 -23.38 11.06 24.58
CA SER A 642 -22.58 10.36 25.59
C SER A 642 -23.33 9.20 26.22
N LEU A 643 -22.55 8.18 26.62
CA LEU A 643 -22.97 7.15 27.56
C LEU A 643 -22.44 7.50 28.96
N GLY A 644 -23.29 7.34 29.97
CA GLY A 644 -22.95 7.63 31.37
C GLY A 644 -22.66 9.12 31.62
N GLN A 645 -21.62 9.41 32.42
CA GLN A 645 -21.22 10.80 32.76
C GLN A 645 -20.11 11.37 31.87
N THR A 646 -19.94 10.83 30.67
CA THR A 646 -18.96 11.35 29.70
C THR A 646 -19.44 12.70 29.15
N PRO A 647 -18.61 13.75 29.09
CA PRO A 647 -18.88 14.94 28.28
C PRO A 647 -19.32 14.58 26.86
N VAL A 648 -20.23 15.38 26.29
CA VAL A 648 -20.68 15.22 24.90
C VAL A 648 -19.63 15.82 23.98
N SER A 649 -19.05 14.97 23.13
CA SER A 649 -18.23 15.40 21.99
C SER A 649 -18.99 15.10 20.71
N GLN A 650 -19.11 16.07 19.82
CA GLN A 650 -19.70 15.81 18.52
C GLN A 650 -18.70 15.10 17.60
N THR A 651 -19.22 14.20 16.77
CA THR A 651 -18.47 13.58 15.69
C THR A 651 -18.09 14.65 14.66
N SER A 652 -16.80 14.74 14.40
CA SER A 652 -16.25 15.56 13.31
C SER A 652 -15.91 14.67 12.11
N ARG A 653 -15.55 15.27 10.97
CA ARG A 653 -15.10 14.51 9.80
C ARG A 653 -13.85 13.65 10.04
N PHE A 654 -13.07 13.98 11.06
CA PHE A 654 -11.89 13.20 11.47
C PHE A 654 -12.25 12.07 12.45
N GLY A 655 -13.41 12.16 13.10
CA GLY A 655 -13.83 11.23 14.14
C GLY A 655 -14.38 11.89 15.41
N THR A 656 -14.41 11.13 16.50
CA THR A 656 -15.05 11.51 17.78
C THR A 656 -14.06 11.51 18.93
N ALA A 657 -14.00 12.60 19.70
CA ALA A 657 -13.18 12.67 20.91
C ALA A 657 -13.90 12.08 22.12
N ILE A 658 -13.24 11.21 22.87
CA ILE A 658 -13.77 10.61 24.10
C ILE A 658 -12.87 11.03 25.26
N GLN A 659 -13.39 11.91 26.11
CA GLN A 659 -12.65 12.50 27.21
C GLN A 659 -13.42 12.40 28.52
N TYR A 660 -12.82 11.84 29.56
CA TYR A 660 -13.36 11.90 30.92
C TYR A 660 -12.23 11.87 31.95
N SER A 661 -12.47 12.49 33.11
CA SER A 661 -11.57 12.42 34.25
C SER A 661 -12.39 12.41 35.54
N PHE A 662 -12.29 11.31 36.28
CA PHE A 662 -12.97 11.13 37.55
C PHE A 662 -11.94 11.26 38.69
N SER A 663 -12.02 12.33 39.48
CA SER A 663 -11.17 12.53 40.66
C SER A 663 -12.00 12.80 41.91
N GLY A 664 -11.65 12.13 43.02
CA GLY A 664 -12.19 12.43 44.36
C GLY A 664 -13.63 11.98 44.65
N GLY A 665 -14.19 11.02 43.92
CA GLY A 665 -15.55 10.48 44.11
C GLY A 665 -15.71 9.03 43.62
N GLU A 666 -16.94 8.50 43.64
CA GLU A 666 -17.28 7.17 43.10
C GLU A 666 -17.11 7.19 41.57
N ILE A 667 -16.24 6.31 41.05
CA ILE A 667 -15.99 6.17 39.62
C ILE A 667 -17.20 5.48 39.00
N PRO A 668 -17.87 6.05 37.99
CA PRO A 668 -19.07 5.46 37.41
C PRO A 668 -18.76 4.14 36.69
N ASP A 669 -19.74 3.25 36.64
CA ASP A 669 -19.63 1.95 35.95
C ASP A 669 -19.69 2.07 34.42
N LEU A 670 -20.11 3.24 33.91
CA LEU A 670 -20.39 3.47 32.49
C LEU A 670 -19.87 4.83 32.03
N ALA A 671 -19.07 4.77 30.96
CA ALA A 671 -18.67 5.90 30.12
C ALA A 671 -18.71 5.49 28.65
N GLY A 672 -18.52 6.43 27.73
CA GLY A 672 -18.45 6.18 26.30
C GLY A 672 -19.38 7.05 25.47
N HIS A 673 -19.74 6.58 24.29
CA HIS A 673 -20.49 7.34 23.27
C HIS A 673 -21.42 6.42 22.49
N PHE A 674 -22.52 6.97 21.98
CA PHE A 674 -23.40 6.28 21.05
C PHE A 674 -23.57 7.07 19.76
N TRP A 675 -23.74 6.35 18.67
CA TRP A 675 -24.13 6.87 17.37
C TRP A 675 -25.42 6.17 16.95
N GLU A 676 -26.46 6.95 16.69
CA GLU A 676 -27.67 6.51 16.00
C GLU A 676 -27.47 6.71 14.50
N LEU A 677 -27.45 5.61 13.75
CA LEU A 677 -27.29 5.64 12.30
C LEU A 677 -28.48 6.32 11.63
N ASP A 678 -28.35 6.86 10.43
CA ASP A 678 -29.46 7.54 9.71
C ASP A 678 -30.58 6.57 9.28
N GLN A 679 -30.25 5.31 9.08
CA GLN A 679 -31.15 4.20 8.79
C GLN A 679 -30.64 2.89 9.42
N PRO A 680 -31.46 1.83 9.47
CA PRO A 680 -30.96 0.51 9.85
C PRO A 680 -30.02 -0.06 8.77
N TYR A 681 -28.92 -0.66 9.20
CA TYR A 681 -27.94 -1.29 8.33
C TYR A 681 -27.79 -2.79 8.61
N ASP A 682 -27.63 -3.56 7.54
CA ASP A 682 -27.22 -4.96 7.60
C ASP A 682 -25.70 -5.07 7.68
N VAL A 683 -25.22 -5.54 8.84
CA VAL A 683 -23.79 -5.70 9.14
C VAL A 683 -23.34 -7.17 9.24
N ARG A 684 -24.20 -8.12 8.83
CA ARG A 684 -23.84 -9.54 8.83
C ARG A 684 -22.68 -9.82 7.89
N LEU A 685 -21.75 -10.67 8.32
CA LEU A 685 -20.57 -11.06 7.58
C LEU A 685 -19.66 -9.89 7.19
N ASN A 686 -19.79 -8.74 7.85
CA ASN A 686 -18.85 -7.64 7.69
C ASN A 686 -17.72 -7.76 8.72
N ASP A 687 -16.51 -7.44 8.30
CA ASP A 687 -15.41 -7.12 9.20
C ASP A 687 -15.70 -5.80 9.90
N VAL A 688 -15.28 -5.69 11.16
CA VAL A 688 -15.38 -4.43 11.93
C VAL A 688 -13.98 -3.86 12.09
N VAL A 689 -13.76 -2.68 11.52
CA VAL A 689 -12.53 -1.91 11.66
C VAL A 689 -12.76 -0.80 12.68
N PHE A 690 -11.93 -0.77 13.72
CA PHE A 690 -11.92 0.27 14.75
C PHE A 690 -10.53 0.89 14.80
N SER A 691 -10.42 2.20 14.56
CA SER A 691 -9.14 2.91 14.75
C SER A 691 -9.28 4.07 15.71
N TYR A 692 -8.21 4.26 16.47
CA TYR A 692 -8.16 5.20 17.57
C TYR A 692 -6.76 5.76 17.75
N SER A 693 -6.66 6.93 18.39
CA SER A 693 -5.39 7.44 18.91
C SER A 693 -5.59 8.22 20.21
N GLY A 694 -4.57 8.35 21.04
CA GLY A 694 -4.71 9.13 22.27
C GLY A 694 -3.50 9.11 23.18
N THR A 695 -3.60 9.85 24.28
CA THR A 695 -2.58 9.90 25.33
C THR A 695 -3.01 9.19 26.62
N ALA A 696 -4.32 9.00 26.80
CA ALA A 696 -4.90 8.20 27.88
C ALA A 696 -5.98 7.28 27.30
N ILE A 697 -5.59 6.09 26.88
CA ILE A 697 -6.47 5.13 26.22
C ILE A 697 -6.94 4.10 27.25
N PRO A 698 -8.26 3.84 27.37
CA PRO A 698 -8.75 2.79 28.25
C PRO A 698 -8.23 1.43 27.80
N SER A 699 -7.81 0.57 28.74
CA SER A 699 -7.24 -0.75 28.39
C SER A 699 -8.19 -1.65 27.59
N ARG A 700 -9.50 -1.40 27.70
CA ARG A 700 -10.54 -2.12 27.00
C ARG A 700 -11.69 -1.19 26.63
N VAL A 701 -12.32 -1.47 25.50
CA VAL A 701 -13.60 -0.86 25.09
C VAL A 701 -14.51 -1.94 24.54
N SER A 702 -15.82 -1.76 24.63
CA SER A 702 -16.79 -2.69 24.04
C SER A 702 -17.65 -1.96 23.03
N VAL A 703 -17.86 -2.54 21.85
CA VAL A 703 -18.85 -2.05 20.89
C VAL A 703 -20.11 -2.90 21.02
N GLU A 704 -21.21 -2.28 21.40
CA GLU A 704 -22.55 -2.87 21.38
C GLU A 704 -23.29 -2.41 20.12
N LEU A 705 -23.92 -3.35 19.43
CA LEU A 705 -24.80 -3.08 18.30
C LEU A 705 -26.24 -3.19 18.78
N LYS A 706 -27.12 -2.26 18.39
CA LYS A 706 -28.53 -2.27 18.81
C LYS A 706 -29.49 -2.07 17.64
N ASP A 707 -30.68 -2.64 17.75
CA ASP A 707 -31.76 -2.51 16.77
C ASP A 707 -32.44 -1.14 16.89
N GLU A 708 -33.43 -0.85 16.02
CA GLU A 708 -34.18 0.41 16.08
C GLU A 708 -35.01 0.62 17.36
N PHE A 709 -35.15 -0.42 18.19
CA PHE A 709 -35.82 -0.35 19.48
C PHE A 709 -34.84 -0.18 20.66
N GLY A 710 -33.54 -0.12 20.38
CA GLY A 710 -32.49 -0.01 21.38
C GLY A 710 -32.13 -1.33 22.08
N ASN A 711 -32.60 -2.47 21.58
CA ASN A 711 -32.22 -3.78 22.11
C ASN A 711 -30.82 -4.14 21.61
N VAL A 712 -29.97 -4.64 22.51
CA VAL A 712 -28.64 -5.17 22.13
C VAL A 712 -28.82 -6.37 21.20
N ILE A 713 -28.20 -6.28 20.03
CA ILE A 713 -28.14 -7.33 19.04
C ILE A 713 -26.78 -8.03 19.14
N GLY A 714 -26.80 -9.33 19.40
CA GLY A 714 -25.59 -10.15 19.50
C GLY A 714 -24.80 -9.90 20.78
N PHE A 715 -23.57 -10.41 20.83
CA PHE A 715 -22.69 -10.22 21.98
C PHE A 715 -21.84 -8.95 21.79
N PRO A 716 -21.75 -8.07 22.81
CA PRO A 716 -20.82 -6.94 22.79
C PRO A 716 -19.42 -7.41 22.43
N LYS A 717 -18.82 -6.82 21.39
CA LYS A 717 -17.44 -7.13 21.01
C LYS A 717 -16.53 -6.28 21.86
N THR A 718 -15.75 -6.91 22.72
CA THR A 718 -14.79 -6.23 23.60
C THR A 718 -13.41 -6.24 22.95
N PHE A 719 -12.86 -5.06 22.74
CA PHE A 719 -11.53 -4.81 22.23
C PHE A 719 -10.58 -4.62 23.41
N VAL A 720 -9.43 -5.28 23.37
CA VAL A 720 -8.29 -4.93 24.22
C VAL A 720 -7.50 -3.90 23.42
N LEU A 721 -7.32 -2.71 23.99
CA LEU A 721 -6.57 -1.65 23.34
C LEU A 721 -5.12 -1.73 23.83
N GLU A 722 -4.18 -1.69 22.88
CA GLU A 722 -2.77 -1.67 23.22
C GLU A 722 -2.40 -0.28 23.72
N THR A 723 -1.75 -0.23 24.88
CA THR A 723 -1.31 1.02 25.49
C THR A 723 0.19 0.94 25.76
N GLU A 724 0.98 1.70 25.03
CA GLU A 724 2.34 2.02 25.43
C GLU A 724 2.33 3.21 26.39
N SER A 725 2.83 3.02 27.60
CA SER A 725 2.80 4.06 28.63
C SER A 725 3.68 5.25 28.25
N GLY A 726 3.08 6.44 28.13
CA GLY A 726 3.81 7.72 28.03
C GLY A 726 4.11 8.22 26.60
N ILE A 727 3.56 7.60 25.57
CA ILE A 727 3.67 8.01 24.16
C ILE A 727 2.26 8.14 23.57
N HIS A 728 2.05 9.05 22.61
CA HIS A 728 0.80 9.09 21.83
C HIS A 728 0.68 7.78 21.05
N THR A 729 -0.31 6.96 21.36
CA THR A 729 -0.51 5.67 20.70
C THR A 729 -1.65 5.77 19.71
N ASP A 730 -1.41 5.32 18.49
CA ASP A 730 -2.40 5.04 17.46
C ASP A 730 -2.56 3.53 17.28
N GLY A 731 -3.75 3.09 16.90
CA GLY A 731 -4.03 1.68 16.69
C GLY A 731 -5.21 1.46 15.77
N THR A 732 -5.15 0.38 14.99
CA THR A 732 -6.26 -0.13 14.19
C THR A 732 -6.49 -1.58 14.58
N ILE A 733 -7.73 -1.92 14.90
CA ILE A 733 -8.16 -3.28 15.21
C ILE A 733 -9.18 -3.70 14.17
N THR A 734 -8.92 -4.82 13.50
CA THR A 734 -9.87 -5.46 12.58
C THR A 734 -10.36 -6.75 13.21
N LEU A 735 -11.67 -6.89 13.36
CA LEU A 735 -12.29 -8.13 13.80
C LEU A 735 -12.80 -8.93 12.60
N GLN A 736 -12.65 -10.25 12.72
CA GLN A 736 -13.23 -11.27 11.84
C GLN A 736 -14.74 -11.02 11.60
N PRO A 737 -15.28 -11.51 10.47
CA PRO A 737 -16.62 -11.15 10.03
C PRO A 737 -17.68 -11.49 11.09
N LEU A 738 -18.63 -10.58 11.27
CA LEU A 738 -19.72 -10.78 12.22
C LEU A 738 -20.58 -11.98 11.85
N ALA A 739 -21.07 -12.69 12.87
CA ALA A 739 -21.89 -13.90 12.72
C ALA A 739 -23.17 -13.65 11.89
N GLU A 740 -23.75 -14.72 11.36
CA GLU A 740 -24.94 -14.70 10.50
C GLU A 740 -26.26 -14.43 11.24
N LEU A 741 -26.20 -13.91 12.46
CA LEU A 741 -27.38 -13.71 13.31
C LEU A 741 -28.40 -12.78 12.60
N PRO A 742 -29.66 -13.21 12.37
CA PRO A 742 -30.65 -12.43 11.62
C PRO A 742 -30.88 -11.02 12.17
N GLN A 743 -30.70 -10.84 13.48
CA GLN A 743 -30.86 -9.56 14.15
C GLN A 743 -29.83 -8.52 13.68
N LEU A 744 -28.64 -8.93 13.23
CA LEU A 744 -27.59 -8.03 12.73
C LEU A 744 -27.94 -7.40 11.37
N ALA A 745 -29.07 -7.77 10.77
CA ALA A 745 -29.60 -7.15 9.56
C ALA A 745 -30.19 -5.75 9.78
N ARG A 746 -30.33 -5.31 11.03
CA ARG A 746 -31.12 -4.13 11.41
C ARG A 746 -30.40 -3.26 12.46
N VAL A 747 -29.08 -3.18 12.40
CA VAL A 747 -28.32 -2.35 13.34
C VAL A 747 -28.65 -0.88 13.09
N LYS A 748 -29.11 -0.18 14.13
CA LYS A 748 -29.49 1.23 14.11
C LYS A 748 -28.69 2.06 15.12
N PHE A 749 -28.24 1.48 16.23
CA PHE A 749 -27.35 2.15 17.17
C PHE A 749 -26.06 1.40 17.36
N ILE A 750 -25.00 2.16 17.56
CA ILE A 750 -23.66 1.66 17.87
C ILE A 750 -23.21 2.38 19.12
N ASN A 751 -22.93 1.60 20.16
CA ASN A 751 -22.50 2.12 21.45
C ASN A 751 -21.06 1.69 21.70
N LEU A 752 -20.15 2.65 21.82
CA LEU A 752 -18.83 2.43 22.39
C LEU A 752 -18.94 2.55 23.91
N VAL A 753 -18.93 1.41 24.59
CA VAL A 753 -19.07 1.27 26.04
C VAL A 753 -17.70 1.12 26.68
N ILE A 754 -17.49 1.90 27.74
CA ILE A 754 -16.27 1.89 28.54
C ILE A 754 -16.69 1.72 30.00
N ASN A 755 -15.99 0.87 30.74
CA ASN A 755 -16.16 0.73 32.19
C ASN A 755 -14.93 1.36 32.91
N PRO A 756 -15.03 2.61 33.38
CA PRO A 756 -13.91 3.31 34.03
C PRO A 756 -13.38 2.61 35.28
N GLN A 757 -14.19 1.82 35.99
CA GLN A 757 -13.73 1.09 37.18
C GLN A 757 -12.69 0.02 36.86
N THR A 758 -12.77 -0.59 35.68
CA THR A 758 -11.86 -1.69 35.27
C THR A 758 -10.82 -1.26 34.24
N THR A 759 -11.02 -0.12 33.58
CA THR A 759 -10.17 0.33 32.46
C THR A 759 -9.41 1.63 32.74
N GLY A 760 -9.71 2.31 33.85
CA GLY A 760 -9.04 3.53 34.30
C GLY A 760 -10.02 4.69 34.51
N ALA A 761 -9.74 5.54 35.50
CA ALA A 761 -10.59 6.68 35.87
C ALA A 761 -10.47 7.89 34.92
N ASN A 762 -9.55 7.83 33.95
CA ASN A 762 -9.29 8.90 32.99
C ASN A 762 -9.18 8.30 31.59
N ALA A 763 -9.76 8.99 30.61
CA ALA A 763 -9.51 8.75 29.20
C ALA A 763 -9.40 10.08 28.45
N ASP A 764 -8.49 10.11 27.49
CA ASP A 764 -8.30 11.16 26.49
C ASP A 764 -7.82 10.49 25.21
N PHE A 765 -8.78 10.05 24.40
CA PHE A 765 -8.53 9.40 23.14
C PHE A 765 -9.57 9.79 22.10
N PHE A 766 -9.25 9.50 20.85
CA PHE A 766 -9.99 9.92 19.68
C PHE A 766 -10.28 8.68 18.83
N VAL A 767 -11.54 8.49 18.47
CA VAL A 767 -12.00 7.41 17.59
C VAL A 767 -12.04 7.96 16.18
N HIS A 768 -11.09 7.54 15.35
CA HIS A 768 -10.97 7.99 13.97
C HIS A 768 -11.95 7.28 13.04
N GLN A 769 -12.21 5.99 13.28
CA GLN A 769 -13.17 5.23 12.48
C GLN A 769 -13.81 4.09 13.25
N ILE A 770 -15.07 3.84 12.91
CA ILE A 770 -15.75 2.57 13.08
C ILE A 770 -16.33 2.24 11.72
N THR A 771 -15.82 1.22 11.05
CA THR A 771 -16.22 0.87 9.68
C THR A 771 -16.57 -0.59 9.60
N PHE A 772 -17.74 -0.89 9.04
CA PHE A 772 -18.10 -2.25 8.65
C PHE A 772 -17.71 -2.45 7.20
N LYS A 773 -16.84 -3.42 6.90
CA LYS A 773 -16.38 -3.72 5.54
C LYS A 773 -16.87 -5.09 5.12
N GLN A 774 -17.41 -5.20 3.91
CA GLN A 774 -17.78 -6.48 3.31
C GLN A 774 -16.94 -6.69 2.06
N THR A 775 -16.30 -7.85 1.93
CA THR A 775 -15.62 -8.24 0.70
C THR A 775 -16.60 -8.93 -0.27
N PRO A 776 -16.29 -9.04 -1.58
CA PRO A 776 -17.06 -9.83 -2.54
C PRO A 776 -17.35 -11.26 -2.07
N THR A 777 -16.37 -11.95 -1.52
CA THR A 777 -16.56 -13.33 -1.01
C THR A 777 -17.57 -13.36 0.14
N GLN A 778 -17.45 -12.44 1.11
CA GLN A 778 -18.41 -12.34 2.22
C GLN A 778 -19.84 -12.03 1.73
N ALA A 779 -19.97 -11.13 0.75
CA ALA A 779 -21.25 -10.78 0.15
C ALA A 779 -21.90 -11.97 -0.59
N ALA A 780 -21.09 -12.77 -1.30
CA ALA A 780 -21.57 -13.97 -1.99
C ALA A 780 -22.09 -15.04 -1.02
N ILE A 781 -21.39 -15.25 0.11
CA ILE A 781 -21.83 -16.13 1.19
C ILE A 781 -23.18 -15.64 1.76
N LEU A 782 -23.29 -14.34 2.08
CA LEU A 782 -24.53 -13.74 2.58
C LEU A 782 -25.69 -13.95 1.59
N ALA A 783 -25.46 -13.71 0.30
CA ALA A 783 -26.46 -13.88 -0.74
C ALA A 783 -26.93 -15.34 -0.87
N ALA A 784 -26.01 -16.31 -0.79
CA ALA A 784 -26.33 -17.74 -0.83
C ALA A 784 -27.21 -18.15 0.37
N ILE A 785 -26.89 -17.65 1.56
CA ILE A 785 -27.68 -17.89 2.78
C ILE A 785 -29.09 -17.31 2.61
N LEU A 786 -29.21 -16.06 2.15
CA LEU A 786 -30.50 -15.42 1.94
C LEU A 786 -31.34 -16.12 0.86
N ALA A 787 -30.72 -16.59 -0.22
CA ALA A 787 -31.41 -17.34 -1.27
C ALA A 787 -31.93 -18.70 -0.77
N SER A 788 -31.14 -19.40 0.04
CA SER A 788 -31.55 -20.67 0.65
C SER A 788 -32.75 -20.52 1.60
N SER A 789 -32.84 -19.37 2.29
CA SER A 789 -33.97 -19.04 3.17
C SER A 789 -35.30 -18.75 2.46
N GLN A 790 -35.27 -18.47 1.14
CA GLN A 790 -36.45 -18.16 0.32
C GLN A 790 -36.93 -19.31 -0.56
N ALA A 791 -36.17 -20.41 -0.69
CA ALA A 791 -36.63 -21.60 -1.39
C ALA A 791 -37.75 -22.31 -0.60
N PRO A 792 -38.78 -22.90 -1.26
CA PRO A 792 -39.71 -23.79 -0.57
C PRO A 792 -38.90 -24.91 0.08
N PRO A 793 -39.24 -25.35 1.30
CA PRO A 793 -38.36 -26.18 2.11
C PRO A 793 -38.10 -27.52 1.41
N ALA A 794 -37.03 -27.61 0.64
CA ALA A 794 -36.30 -28.85 0.48
C ALA A 794 -35.69 -29.14 1.85
N SER A 795 -35.76 -30.40 2.29
CA SER A 795 -35.30 -30.92 3.59
C SER A 795 -34.33 -29.97 4.29
N ARG A 796 -34.81 -29.29 5.35
CA ARG A 796 -34.04 -28.28 6.10
C ARG A 796 -32.64 -28.81 6.37
N ASP A 797 -31.63 -28.00 6.09
CA ASP A 797 -30.26 -28.25 6.56
C ASP A 797 -30.20 -27.84 8.04
N PHE A 798 -30.05 -28.85 8.91
CA PHE A 798 -30.25 -28.74 10.36
C PHE A 798 -28.97 -28.38 11.12
N THR A 799 -27.84 -28.20 10.44
CA THR A 799 -26.57 -27.75 11.03
C THR A 799 -26.71 -26.41 11.78
N SER A 800 -27.67 -25.54 11.43
CA SER A 800 -27.80 -24.19 12.00
C SER A 800 -28.50 -24.10 13.38
N ILE A 801 -29.30 -25.10 13.79
CA ILE A 801 -30.13 -25.02 15.01
C ILE A 801 -29.33 -25.35 16.29
N LEU A 802 -28.23 -26.10 16.17
CA LEU A 802 -27.44 -26.59 17.30
C LEU A 802 -26.03 -25.99 17.39
N ASN A 803 -25.64 -25.15 16.43
CA ASN A 803 -24.34 -24.50 16.41
C ASN A 803 -24.23 -23.41 17.51
N PHE A 804 -23.27 -23.60 18.41
CA PHE A 804 -22.74 -22.62 19.37
C PHE A 804 -23.64 -22.19 20.53
N ARG A 805 -23.99 -23.11 21.43
CA ARG A 805 -24.28 -22.72 22.82
C ARG A 805 -23.07 -22.97 23.71
N LEU A 806 -22.45 -21.90 24.21
CA LEU A 806 -21.50 -21.97 25.31
C LEU A 806 -22.28 -22.37 26.58
N LEU A 807 -22.10 -23.60 27.04
CA LEU A 807 -22.76 -24.07 28.25
C LEU A 807 -21.87 -23.77 29.46
N GLN A 808 -22.21 -22.74 30.24
CA GLN A 808 -21.57 -22.48 31.53
C GLN A 808 -22.23 -23.33 32.62
N LEU A 809 -21.52 -24.36 33.06
CA LEU A 809 -21.99 -25.28 34.11
C LEU A 809 -21.72 -24.68 35.50
N GLN A 810 -22.76 -24.17 36.19
CA GLN A 810 -22.66 -23.77 37.60
C GLN A 810 -23.07 -24.92 38.51
N ALA A 811 -22.12 -25.45 39.29
CA ALA A 811 -22.38 -26.52 40.25
C ALA A 811 -23.22 -26.02 41.44
N LYS A 812 -24.50 -26.38 41.47
CA LYS A 812 -25.21 -26.61 42.73
C LYS A 812 -25.36 -28.12 42.90
N ASN A 813 -24.56 -28.71 43.79
CA ASN A 813 -24.59 -30.13 44.19
C ASN A 813 -24.03 -31.15 43.17
N ARG A 814 -22.78 -30.94 42.68
CA ARG A 814 -21.93 -31.97 42.04
C ARG A 814 -22.44 -32.63 40.74
N ARG A 815 -23.49 -32.07 40.14
CA ARG A 815 -24.01 -32.46 38.82
C ARG A 815 -24.32 -31.20 38.04
N ALA A 816 -23.90 -31.16 36.78
CA ALA A 816 -24.20 -30.07 35.88
C ALA A 816 -25.01 -30.58 34.69
N VAL A 817 -26.09 -29.87 34.37
CA VAL A 817 -27.02 -30.24 33.31
C VAL A 817 -27.21 -29.05 32.38
N ALA A 818 -27.00 -29.27 31.10
CA ALA A 818 -27.37 -28.36 30.04
C ALA A 818 -28.53 -28.94 29.26
N THR A 819 -29.59 -28.17 29.08
CA THR A 819 -30.81 -28.62 28.41
C THR A 819 -31.06 -27.81 27.15
N VAL A 820 -31.26 -28.51 26.03
CA VAL A 820 -31.81 -27.96 24.80
C VAL A 820 -33.26 -28.43 24.70
N GLU A 821 -34.21 -27.50 24.85
CA GLU A 821 -35.63 -27.77 24.56
C GLU A 821 -35.93 -27.39 23.11
N LEU A 822 -36.53 -28.32 22.37
CA LEU A 822 -36.95 -28.14 20.99
C LEU A 822 -38.40 -27.66 20.97
N SER A 823 -38.69 -26.56 20.28
CA SER A 823 -40.07 -26.11 20.11
C SER A 823 -40.84 -27.00 19.12
N GLU A 824 -42.18 -26.92 19.13
CA GLU A 824 -43.04 -27.70 18.20
C GLU A 824 -42.70 -27.46 16.70
N ARG A 825 -41.98 -26.38 16.38
CA ARG A 825 -41.54 -26.01 15.02
C ARG A 825 -40.11 -26.47 14.67
N GLU A 826 -39.39 -27.04 15.64
CA GLU A 826 -37.99 -27.48 15.58
C GLU A 826 -37.85 -29.00 15.70
N ARG A 827 -38.97 -29.75 15.59
CA ARG A 827 -38.98 -31.22 15.60
C ARG A 827 -38.21 -31.80 14.40
N PHE A 828 -37.46 -32.87 14.61
CA PHE A 828 -36.69 -33.55 13.56
C PHE A 828 -36.73 -35.07 13.73
N SER A 829 -36.56 -35.78 12.61
CA SER A 829 -36.37 -37.23 12.55
C SER A 829 -35.00 -37.51 11.92
N PHE A 830 -34.19 -38.37 12.53
CA PHE A 830 -32.84 -38.68 12.04
C PHE A 830 -32.59 -40.19 12.05
N GLU A 831 -31.91 -40.70 11.03
CA GLU A 831 -31.37 -42.08 11.05
C GLU A 831 -30.01 -42.14 11.76
N ARG A 832 -29.30 -41.00 11.78
CA ARG A 832 -27.92 -40.83 12.24
C ARG A 832 -27.78 -39.49 12.96
N LEU A 833 -27.14 -39.44 14.13
CA LEU A 833 -26.82 -38.21 14.87
C LEU A 833 -25.32 -38.21 15.19
N VAL A 834 -24.59 -37.22 14.71
CA VAL A 834 -23.14 -37.05 14.94
C VAL A 834 -22.94 -35.78 15.75
N PHE A 835 -22.12 -35.82 16.80
CA PHE A 835 -21.76 -34.63 17.58
C PHE A 835 -20.25 -34.39 17.57
N GLY A 836 -19.86 -33.13 17.38
CA GLY A 836 -18.53 -32.64 17.75
C GLY A 836 -18.57 -32.07 19.16
N PHE A 837 -17.60 -32.42 20.00
CA PHE A 837 -17.41 -31.78 21.30
C PHE A 837 -16.08 -31.05 21.29
N LYS A 838 -16.10 -29.78 21.68
CA LYS A 838 -14.89 -29.04 22.01
C LYS A 838 -14.81 -28.82 23.50
N SER A 839 -13.77 -29.36 24.13
CA SER A 839 -13.53 -29.19 25.56
C SER A 839 -12.20 -28.47 25.80
N ASN A 840 -12.16 -27.63 26.84
CA ASN A 840 -10.92 -27.02 27.33
C ASN A 840 -10.19 -27.90 28.37
N ARG A 841 -10.71 -29.10 28.66
CA ARG A 841 -10.14 -30.10 29.59
C ARG A 841 -10.45 -31.53 29.11
N GLU A 842 -9.68 -32.51 29.58
CA GLU A 842 -10.04 -33.91 29.37
C GLU A 842 -11.27 -34.27 30.21
N ILE A 843 -12.22 -34.98 29.62
CA ILE A 843 -13.45 -35.47 30.26
C ILE A 843 -13.52 -36.98 30.02
N GLU A 844 -13.62 -37.76 31.09
CA GLU A 844 -13.69 -39.22 31.02
C GLU A 844 -15.02 -39.67 30.41
N GLU A 845 -16.13 -39.01 30.77
CA GLU A 845 -17.47 -39.40 30.36
C GLU A 845 -18.45 -38.19 30.31
N ILE A 846 -19.38 -38.15 29.36
CA ILE A 846 -20.51 -37.21 29.33
C ILE A 846 -21.79 -38.01 29.13
N GLU A 847 -22.78 -37.82 30.00
CA GLU A 847 -24.12 -38.41 29.84
C GLU A 847 -24.97 -37.53 28.89
N LEU A 848 -25.59 -38.15 27.89
CA LEU A 848 -26.54 -37.52 26.97
C LEU A 848 -27.94 -38.14 27.17
N GLU A 849 -28.90 -37.37 27.65
CA GLU A 849 -30.30 -37.79 27.80
C GLU A 849 -31.17 -37.20 26.68
N LEU A 850 -31.91 -38.03 25.95
CA LEU A 850 -32.92 -37.62 24.98
C LEU A 850 -34.30 -37.92 25.58
N GLU A 851 -35.20 -36.93 25.59
CA GLU A 851 -36.57 -37.08 26.08
C GLU A 851 -37.58 -36.79 24.95
N THR A 852 -38.50 -37.73 24.69
CA THR A 852 -39.57 -37.60 23.70
C THR A 852 -40.78 -36.86 24.27
N GLU A 853 -41.73 -36.45 23.41
CA GLU A 853 -42.99 -35.82 23.87
C GLU A 853 -43.83 -36.73 24.77
N GLU A 854 -43.71 -38.05 24.59
CA GLU A 854 -44.39 -39.07 25.40
C GLU A 854 -43.71 -39.28 26.77
N GLY A 855 -42.61 -38.57 27.02
CA GLY A 855 -41.82 -38.65 28.26
C GLY A 855 -40.88 -39.85 28.30
N GLU A 856 -40.70 -40.54 27.18
CA GLU A 856 -39.74 -41.63 27.06
C GLU A 856 -38.32 -41.07 27.01
N ARG A 857 -37.37 -41.76 27.65
CA ARG A 857 -35.99 -41.29 27.77
C ARG A 857 -35.00 -42.31 27.26
N ALA A 858 -34.00 -41.84 26.50
CA ALA A 858 -32.80 -42.60 26.17
C ALA A 858 -31.58 -41.90 26.73
N THR A 859 -30.66 -42.67 27.32
CA THR A 859 -29.40 -42.15 27.87
C THR A 859 -28.22 -42.78 27.15
N GLY A 860 -27.31 -41.95 26.65
CA GLY A 860 -26.02 -42.33 26.08
C GLY A 860 -24.86 -41.78 26.94
N TYR A 861 -23.66 -42.34 26.79
CA TYR A 861 -22.44 -41.86 27.43
C TYR A 861 -21.35 -41.66 26.37
N VAL A 862 -20.65 -40.54 26.42
CA VAL A 862 -19.53 -40.21 25.52
C VAL A 862 -18.26 -40.19 26.35
N THR A 863 -17.35 -41.13 26.09
CA THR A 863 -16.13 -41.27 26.88
C THR A 863 -14.89 -40.77 26.16
N ASN A 864 -13.83 -40.44 26.92
CA ASN A 864 -12.50 -40.06 26.41
C ASN A 864 -12.50 -38.78 25.56
N ILE A 865 -13.09 -37.70 26.07
CA ILE A 865 -13.11 -36.42 25.37
C ILE A 865 -11.84 -35.64 25.68
N HIS A 866 -10.99 -35.43 24.68
CA HIS A 866 -9.70 -34.73 24.85
C HIS A 866 -9.83 -33.20 24.76
N VAL A 867 -8.74 -32.50 25.11
CA VAL A 867 -8.62 -31.04 24.95
C VAL A 867 -8.49 -30.71 23.46
N GLY A 868 -9.43 -29.97 22.89
CA GLY A 868 -9.46 -29.65 21.45
C GLY A 868 -10.83 -29.90 20.82
N THR A 869 -10.91 -29.84 19.48
CA THR A 869 -12.12 -30.16 18.72
C THR A 869 -12.03 -31.59 18.21
N ASP A 870 -12.79 -32.50 18.81
CA ASP A 870 -12.93 -33.88 18.33
C ASP A 870 -14.38 -34.16 17.93
N PHE A 871 -14.57 -34.84 16.80
CA PHE A 871 -15.87 -35.30 16.33
C PHE A 871 -16.10 -36.74 16.75
N TYR A 872 -17.13 -36.98 17.56
CA TYR A 872 -17.49 -38.32 18.05
C TYR A 872 -18.69 -38.83 17.26
N GLU A 873 -18.47 -39.84 16.42
CA GLU A 873 -19.54 -40.51 15.70
C GLU A 873 -20.32 -41.39 16.68
N PHE A 874 -21.46 -40.89 17.15
CA PHE A 874 -22.46 -41.74 17.78
C PHE A 874 -23.16 -42.54 16.67
N LEU A 875 -23.53 -43.80 16.91
CA LEU A 875 -24.74 -44.43 16.37
C LEU A 875 -24.84 -45.92 16.67
N LYS A 876 -26.05 -46.28 17.13
CA LYS A 876 -26.69 -47.61 17.08
C LYS A 876 -26.59 -48.48 18.34
N GLU A 877 -25.55 -48.36 19.15
CA GLU A 877 -25.33 -49.33 20.26
C GLU A 877 -25.93 -48.94 21.61
N MET A 878 -26.22 -47.66 21.86
CA MET A 878 -26.77 -47.19 23.15
C MET A 878 -28.31 -47.01 23.14
N ILE A 879 -28.96 -47.38 22.04
CA ILE A 879 -30.38 -47.05 21.80
C ILE A 879 -31.23 -48.30 22.03
N PRO A 880 -32.25 -48.24 22.92
CA PRO A 880 -33.28 -49.27 22.97
C PRO A 880 -33.96 -49.36 21.59
N PRO A 881 -34.08 -50.54 20.97
CA PRO A 881 -34.58 -50.69 19.59
C PRO A 881 -36.03 -50.23 19.38
N ASP A 882 -36.71 -49.85 20.46
CA ASP A 882 -38.15 -49.61 20.50
C ASP A 882 -38.50 -48.10 20.60
N LEU A 883 -37.51 -47.20 20.68
CA LEU A 883 -37.74 -45.76 20.90
C LEU A 883 -37.97 -45.00 19.58
N ASP A 884 -39.12 -44.31 19.46
CA ASP A 884 -39.46 -43.50 18.28
C ASP A 884 -38.92 -42.07 18.40
N PHE A 885 -37.84 -41.79 17.66
CA PHE A 885 -37.18 -40.48 17.64
C PHE A 885 -37.88 -39.44 16.76
N SER A 886 -39.03 -39.73 16.18
CA SER A 886 -39.77 -38.74 15.38
C SER A 886 -40.29 -37.56 16.21
N ASN A 887 -40.27 -37.66 17.56
CA ASN A 887 -40.81 -36.66 18.48
C ASN A 887 -39.89 -36.33 19.67
N VAL A 888 -38.57 -36.20 19.45
CA VAL A 888 -37.66 -35.71 20.51
C VAL A 888 -38.01 -34.27 20.87
N LYS A 889 -38.23 -34.01 22.16
CA LYS A 889 -38.60 -32.69 22.70
C LYS A 889 -37.44 -32.03 23.44
N ARG A 890 -36.55 -32.82 24.04
CA ARG A 890 -35.47 -32.31 24.88
C ARG A 890 -34.21 -33.15 24.75
N ILE A 891 -33.07 -32.47 24.74
CA ILE A 891 -31.73 -33.07 24.81
C ILE A 891 -31.05 -32.50 26.06
N ASN A 892 -30.66 -33.35 27.01
CA ASN A 892 -29.86 -32.97 28.16
C ASN A 892 -28.44 -33.49 27.98
N ILE A 893 -27.46 -32.64 28.24
CA ILE A 893 -26.06 -33.00 28.40
C ILE A 893 -25.75 -32.90 29.89
N VAL A 894 -25.33 -34.00 30.48
CA VAL A 894 -25.10 -34.15 31.91
C VAL A 894 -23.64 -34.52 32.14
N ILE A 895 -23.01 -33.79 33.04
CA ILE A 895 -21.65 -34.08 33.51
C ILE A 895 -21.70 -34.14 35.02
N ASP A 896 -21.17 -35.21 35.60
CA ASP A 896 -21.10 -35.39 37.05
C ASP A 896 -19.64 -35.45 37.54
N GLU A 897 -19.46 -35.57 38.86
CA GLU A 897 -18.13 -35.58 39.48
C GLU A 897 -17.28 -36.82 39.14
N THR A 898 -17.90 -37.90 38.65
CA THR A 898 -17.18 -39.11 38.24
C THR A 898 -16.67 -39.04 36.81
N ALA A 899 -17.24 -38.14 36.01
CA ALA A 899 -16.89 -37.89 34.63
C ALA A 899 -15.60 -37.09 34.40
N VAL A 900 -14.99 -36.52 35.43
CA VAL A 900 -13.78 -35.70 35.29
C VAL A 900 -12.74 -36.08 36.35
N GLU A 901 -11.59 -36.58 35.89
CA GLU A 901 -10.58 -37.15 36.78
C GLU A 901 -9.99 -36.09 37.74
N GLY A 902 -10.09 -36.34 39.06
CA GLY A 902 -9.17 -35.77 40.05
C GLY A 902 -9.49 -34.41 40.69
N LEU A 903 -10.73 -33.88 40.68
CA LEU A 903 -11.01 -32.58 41.35
C LEU A 903 -12.32 -32.52 42.16
N ALA A 904 -12.29 -31.69 43.21
CA ALA A 904 -13.40 -31.47 44.13
C ALA A 904 -14.36 -30.32 43.71
N GLU A 905 -13.98 -29.42 42.80
CA GLU A 905 -14.83 -28.31 42.31
C GLU A 905 -14.39 -27.86 40.89
N PHE A 906 -15.36 -27.61 39.99
CA PHE A 906 -15.15 -27.01 38.65
C PHE A 906 -15.93 -25.69 38.57
N GLU A 907 -15.27 -24.57 38.29
CA GLU A 907 -15.93 -23.27 38.19
C GLU A 907 -16.45 -22.94 36.78
N GLN A 908 -15.77 -23.40 35.71
CA GLN A 908 -16.21 -23.21 34.31
C GLN A 908 -15.68 -24.31 33.38
N LEU A 909 -16.59 -25.08 32.79
CA LEU A 909 -16.35 -25.99 31.67
C LEU A 909 -17.16 -25.47 30.47
N SER A 910 -16.55 -25.35 29.30
CA SER A 910 -17.22 -24.93 28.07
C SER A 910 -17.24 -26.10 27.10
N VAL A 911 -18.44 -26.52 26.70
CA VAL A 911 -18.65 -27.57 25.71
C VAL A 911 -19.36 -26.96 24.52
N GLU A 912 -18.71 -26.95 23.35
CA GLU A 912 -19.34 -26.60 22.08
C GLU A 912 -19.84 -27.87 21.39
N MET A 913 -21.04 -27.80 20.82
CA MET A 913 -21.69 -28.91 20.12
C MET A 913 -21.95 -28.52 18.67
N ALA A 914 -21.65 -29.42 17.74
CA ALA A 914 -22.02 -29.30 16.33
C ALA A 914 -22.67 -30.60 15.86
N VAL A 915 -23.77 -30.51 15.10
CA VAL A 915 -24.36 -31.67 14.41
C VAL A 915 -23.80 -31.72 12.99
N VAL A 916 -23.27 -32.88 12.58
CA VAL A 916 -22.67 -33.08 11.24
C VAL A 916 -23.60 -33.92 10.36
#